data_AF-A0A523MHS8-F1
#
_entry.id   AF-A0A523MHS8-F1
#
_cell.length_a   1.000
_cell.length_b   1.000
_cell.length_c   1.000
_cell.angle_alpha   90.00
_cell.angle_beta   90.00
_cell.angle_gamma   90.00
#
_symmetry.space_group_name_H-M   'P 1'
#
loop_
_entity.id
_entity.type
_entity.pdbx_description
1 polymer ?
#
loop_
_entity_poly.entity_id
_entity_poly.type
_entity_poly.pdbx_seq_one_letter_code
_entity_poly.pdbx_strand_id
1 'polypeptide(L)'
;MSTNTKTGRVYLLTGVTGFLGKVLLEELLRQHEEMGVEKVYVLIRRRGALSAEARFWQEVVPSKCFSNLPPDWSGEVAVVEGELEQPGLDLDQATRDEITGRVTHLLHVAASISFNLELSEAARSNIAASLNMMELAQSCSQLQKFVYVSTAYVTPHPGEGLAIDEQLAPLPQPAGEIYDTILDGTAVARDLLAQSGHTNTYTLTKSLAEHLLVTRRGAVPLSIVRPSIIAASWRYPFPGWIDSTAGFASFVILMGLGHLRAVASKPDAMVDVIPVDDVTQCLLHACHTTADADVQPDIRYAVAGAENCISVLECCQRIQEFFSIHRIERLPVLRYLGPHGLRFSLAHALYHRLPIALAGFRGTRRARRAGVQLLTRLTYVNEAFPYFAQTFNFRAARPREDSFDPRTYVTTISRGLYRHILGRDDTQWLLTGRQHQGNGGDARWARRQPHGTATIRFSAWLVTKVLRRCCESVTVDIPSFEAARRAAQDGRPLVILPSHRSYFDFVLCTYLFFARPDLRIPIPHIAAAIEFGHIPILGRLLRSLHAFYVQRGEGREQKELTSEIHRMISEGKAIEFFIEGTRSRSREFLAPKRGLLRSIQATGETCLLLPIGFSYDRVPEEAAFALELAGAPTPKMRLRSLLTWTLRVFRGQIDIGRVHIACGAPVLMDRESDVHAVSQEVIERMQSATVSTTFHLRGFLDKHPIEGIDVDWLRSAIEQRGGRVLESDLSIPDDLDPLIAATLSHQFAHLFAGEVAPDGPIGRLIRELLNPGTEQLNGKQRVA
;
A
#
# COMPACT_ATOMS: atom_id res chain seq x y z
N MET A 1 -17.04 -45.94 -10.31
CA MET A 1 -15.80 -45.55 -11.02
C MET A 1 -16.18 -45.22 -12.45
N SER A 2 -16.41 -43.93 -12.76
CA SER A 2 -16.57 -43.44 -14.13
C SER A 2 -15.25 -42.79 -14.52
N THR A 3 -14.48 -43.46 -15.37
CA THR A 3 -13.24 -42.97 -15.94
C THR A 3 -13.56 -41.88 -16.95
N ASN A 4 -13.68 -40.62 -16.49
CA ASN A 4 -13.67 -39.47 -17.38
C ASN A 4 -12.20 -39.15 -17.68
N THR A 5 -11.68 -39.65 -18.80
CA THR A 5 -10.41 -39.20 -19.36
C THR A 5 -10.54 -37.70 -19.67
N LYS A 6 -10.08 -36.83 -18.76
CA LYS A 6 -9.95 -35.39 -19.05
C LYS A 6 -9.03 -35.25 -20.25
N THR A 7 -9.57 -34.90 -21.42
CA THR A 7 -8.78 -34.43 -22.55
C THR A 7 -8.04 -33.17 -22.11
N GLY A 8 -6.71 -33.17 -22.27
CA GLY A 8 -5.87 -32.02 -21.93
C GLY A 8 -6.27 -30.79 -22.75
N ARG A 9 -6.40 -29.64 -22.09
CA ARG A 9 -6.73 -28.37 -22.73
C ARG A 9 -5.48 -27.53 -22.91
N VAL A 10 -5.24 -27.15 -24.15
CA VAL A 10 -4.15 -26.27 -24.54
C VAL A 10 -4.71 -24.87 -24.80
N TYR A 11 -4.23 -23.89 -24.04
CA TYR A 11 -4.68 -22.50 -24.11
C TYR A 11 -3.66 -21.64 -24.85
N LEU A 12 -4.11 -20.68 -25.66
CA LEU A 12 -3.30 -19.56 -26.13
C LEU A 12 -3.88 -18.25 -25.59
N LEU A 13 -3.08 -17.55 -24.78
CA LEU A 13 -3.42 -16.32 -24.09
C LEU A 13 -2.65 -15.14 -24.69
N THR A 14 -3.37 -14.10 -25.10
CA THR A 14 -2.77 -12.80 -25.47
C THR A 14 -2.87 -11.81 -24.31
N GLY A 15 -1.97 -10.82 -24.26
CA GLY A 15 -2.09 -9.70 -23.31
C GLY A 15 -1.60 -10.00 -21.89
N VAL A 16 -0.86 -11.10 -21.68
CA VAL A 16 -0.33 -11.51 -20.37
C VAL A 16 0.57 -10.46 -19.68
N THR A 17 1.16 -9.54 -20.46
CA THR A 17 1.98 -8.45 -19.90
C THR A 17 1.14 -7.34 -19.25
N GLY A 18 -0.17 -7.31 -19.51
CA GLY A 18 -1.12 -6.37 -18.92
C GLY A 18 -1.81 -6.89 -17.66
N PHE A 19 -2.47 -5.98 -16.94
CA PHE A 19 -3.12 -6.26 -15.64
C PHE A 19 -4.10 -7.45 -15.66
N LEU A 20 -5.13 -7.41 -16.51
CA LEU A 20 -6.10 -8.51 -16.62
C LEU A 20 -5.46 -9.82 -17.10
N GLY A 21 -4.49 -9.74 -18.03
CA GLY A 21 -3.81 -10.92 -18.56
C GLY A 21 -2.97 -11.67 -17.51
N LYS A 22 -2.35 -10.95 -16.56
CA LYS A 22 -1.63 -11.58 -15.44
C LYS A 22 -2.56 -12.35 -14.51
N VAL A 23 -3.68 -11.74 -14.12
CA VAL A 23 -4.67 -12.41 -13.25
C VAL A 23 -5.29 -13.60 -13.97
N LEU A 24 -5.56 -13.48 -15.27
CA LEU A 24 -6.12 -14.59 -16.03
C LEU A 24 -5.14 -15.77 -16.13
N LEU A 25 -3.85 -15.49 -16.33
CA LEU A 25 -2.82 -16.53 -16.29
C LEU A 25 -2.71 -17.15 -14.89
N GLU A 26 -2.68 -16.32 -13.84
CA GLU A 26 -2.62 -16.79 -12.46
C GLU A 26 -3.81 -17.70 -12.14
N GLU A 27 -5.02 -17.31 -12.53
CA GLU A 27 -6.21 -18.07 -12.25
C GLU A 27 -6.27 -19.38 -13.06
N LEU A 28 -5.83 -19.37 -14.32
CA LEU A 28 -5.69 -20.59 -15.13
C LEU A 28 -4.74 -21.60 -14.47
N LEU A 29 -3.59 -21.14 -13.98
CA LEU A 29 -2.58 -21.99 -13.36
C LEU A 29 -3.01 -22.45 -11.96
N ARG A 30 -3.66 -21.57 -11.19
CA ARG A 30 -4.22 -21.90 -9.87
C ARG A 30 -5.32 -22.96 -9.97
N GLN A 31 -6.08 -22.95 -11.06
CA GLN A 31 -7.16 -23.91 -11.33
C GLN A 31 -6.76 -24.97 -12.37
N HIS A 32 -5.46 -25.22 -12.61
CA HIS A 32 -5.01 -26.05 -13.74
C HIS A 32 -5.64 -27.45 -13.72
N GLU A 33 -5.80 -28.07 -12.55
CA GLU A 33 -6.38 -29.41 -12.43
C GLU A 33 -7.87 -29.40 -12.78
N GLU A 34 -8.63 -28.44 -12.22
CA GLU A 34 -10.06 -28.29 -12.45
C GLU A 34 -10.34 -28.02 -13.93
N MET A 35 -9.56 -27.10 -14.50
CA MET A 35 -9.63 -26.67 -15.90
C MET A 35 -9.02 -27.67 -16.88
N GLY A 36 -8.32 -28.70 -16.39
CA GLY A 36 -7.64 -29.70 -17.23
C GLY A 36 -6.58 -29.08 -18.13
N VAL A 37 -5.84 -28.08 -17.64
CA VAL A 37 -4.79 -27.39 -18.40
C VAL A 37 -3.63 -28.34 -18.64
N GLU A 38 -3.30 -28.55 -19.92
CA GLU A 38 -2.10 -29.29 -20.33
C GLU A 38 -0.93 -28.34 -20.57
N LYS A 39 -1.20 -27.22 -21.23
CA LYS A 39 -0.19 -26.22 -21.60
C LYS A 39 -0.83 -24.86 -21.81
N VAL A 40 -0.14 -23.80 -21.41
CA VAL A 40 -0.54 -22.42 -21.72
C VAL A 40 0.51 -21.74 -22.59
N TYR A 41 0.18 -21.45 -23.83
CA TYR A 41 0.95 -20.56 -24.68
C TYR A 41 0.61 -19.11 -24.35
N VAL A 42 1.61 -18.26 -24.21
CA VAL A 42 1.43 -16.82 -24.02
C VAL A 42 2.05 -16.06 -25.19
N LEU A 43 1.22 -15.36 -25.96
CA LEU A 43 1.68 -14.54 -27.08
C LEU A 43 2.12 -13.16 -26.58
N ILE A 44 3.40 -12.86 -26.77
CA ILE A 44 4.04 -11.62 -26.33
C ILE A 44 4.80 -11.01 -27.50
N ARG A 45 4.51 -9.74 -27.80
CA ARG A 45 5.30 -9.00 -28.79
C ARG A 45 6.70 -8.64 -28.30
N ARG A 46 7.65 -8.58 -29.23
CA ARG A 46 8.96 -7.96 -28.99
C ARG A 46 8.81 -6.48 -28.62
N ARG A 47 9.72 -5.95 -27.78
CA ARG A 47 9.76 -4.51 -27.46
C ARG A 47 11.19 -3.97 -27.50
N GLY A 48 11.54 -3.30 -28.60
CA GLY A 48 12.91 -2.83 -28.81
C GLY A 48 13.88 -4.01 -28.86
N ALA A 49 14.88 -4.02 -27.97
CA ALA A 49 15.85 -5.12 -27.85
C ALA A 49 15.36 -6.30 -26.99
N LEU A 50 14.22 -6.19 -26.31
CA LEU A 50 13.69 -7.25 -25.44
C LEU A 50 12.83 -8.23 -26.27
N SER A 51 13.26 -9.49 -26.33
CA SER A 51 12.48 -10.61 -26.88
C SER A 51 11.23 -10.90 -26.03
N ALA A 52 10.29 -11.66 -26.60
CA ALA A 52 9.10 -12.13 -25.90
C ALA A 52 9.44 -12.84 -24.58
N GLU A 53 10.41 -13.77 -24.61
CA GLU A 53 10.91 -14.48 -23.43
C GLU A 53 11.50 -13.53 -22.39
N ALA A 54 12.39 -12.63 -22.79
CA ALA A 54 12.97 -11.65 -21.87
C ALA A 54 11.88 -10.81 -21.19
N ARG A 55 10.84 -10.42 -21.93
CA ARG A 55 9.70 -9.70 -21.37
C ARG A 55 8.88 -10.55 -20.40
N PHE A 56 8.67 -11.83 -20.67
CA PHE A 56 7.98 -12.72 -19.73
C PHE A 56 8.71 -12.79 -18.38
N TRP A 57 10.01 -13.09 -18.41
CA TRP A 57 10.83 -13.22 -17.20
C TRP A 57 11.06 -11.91 -16.45
N GLN A 58 11.04 -10.76 -17.13
CA GLN A 58 11.30 -9.46 -16.50
C GLN A 58 10.01 -8.69 -16.12
N GLU A 59 8.90 -8.87 -16.86
CA GLU A 59 7.68 -8.07 -16.69
C GLU A 59 6.51 -8.87 -16.10
N VAL A 60 6.49 -10.20 -16.27
CA VAL A 60 5.39 -11.08 -15.83
C VAL A 60 5.78 -11.83 -14.56
N VAL A 61 6.80 -12.69 -14.64
CA VAL A 61 7.21 -13.59 -13.53
C VAL A 61 7.47 -12.87 -12.20
N PRO A 62 8.14 -11.70 -12.14
CA PRO A 62 8.40 -11.01 -10.88
C PRO A 62 7.17 -10.37 -10.23
N SER A 63 6.02 -10.40 -10.91
CA SER A 63 4.79 -9.83 -10.40
C SER A 63 4.34 -10.57 -9.14
N LYS A 64 3.99 -9.81 -8.09
CA LYS A 64 3.34 -10.37 -6.89
C LYS A 64 2.01 -11.07 -7.20
N CYS A 65 1.46 -10.93 -8.41
CA CYS A 65 0.29 -11.69 -8.85
C CYS A 65 0.48 -13.19 -8.60
N PHE A 66 1.67 -13.71 -8.91
CA PHE A 66 1.96 -15.15 -8.90
C PHE A 66 2.53 -15.64 -7.56
N SER A 67 2.52 -14.82 -6.51
CA SER A 67 3.20 -15.15 -5.25
C SER A 67 2.60 -16.33 -4.49
N ASN A 68 1.35 -16.67 -4.79
CA ASN A 68 0.63 -17.78 -4.16
C ASN A 68 0.67 -19.08 -5.00
N LEU A 69 1.31 -19.05 -6.18
CA LEU A 69 1.51 -20.24 -7.00
C LEU A 69 2.75 -21.04 -6.56
N PRO A 70 2.83 -22.34 -6.88
CA PRO A 70 4.04 -23.15 -6.66
C PRO A 70 5.27 -22.52 -7.34
N PRO A 71 6.48 -22.59 -6.75
CA PRO A 71 7.67 -21.92 -7.31
C PRO A 71 8.03 -22.26 -8.77
N ASP A 72 7.59 -23.41 -9.27
CA ASP A 72 7.85 -23.96 -10.61
C ASP A 72 6.71 -23.76 -11.62
N TRP A 73 5.67 -22.99 -11.27
CA TRP A 73 4.48 -22.75 -12.11
C TRP A 73 4.80 -22.35 -13.56
N SER A 74 5.93 -21.66 -13.78
CA SER A 74 6.35 -21.20 -15.11
C SER A 74 6.63 -22.33 -16.09
N GLY A 75 6.88 -23.57 -15.62
CA GLY A 75 7.11 -24.73 -16.51
C GLY A 75 5.89 -25.10 -17.36
N GLU A 76 4.68 -24.78 -16.90
CA GLU A 76 3.42 -25.01 -17.63
C GLU A 76 3.19 -23.99 -18.75
N VAL A 77 3.98 -22.92 -18.79
CA VAL A 77 3.86 -21.83 -19.75
C VAL A 77 4.86 -22.00 -20.90
N ALA A 78 4.47 -21.67 -22.13
CA ALA A 78 5.36 -21.51 -23.27
C ALA A 78 5.20 -20.10 -23.85
N VAL A 79 6.29 -19.36 -24.01
CA VAL A 79 6.24 -18.01 -24.57
C VAL A 79 6.33 -18.08 -26.09
N VAL A 80 5.40 -17.40 -26.75
CA VAL A 80 5.35 -17.27 -28.21
C VAL A 80 5.61 -15.82 -28.55
N GLU A 81 6.64 -15.56 -29.37
CA GLU A 81 6.86 -14.23 -29.94
C GLU A 81 5.92 -14.03 -31.13
N GLY A 82 5.15 -12.93 -31.13
CA GLY A 82 4.26 -12.59 -32.23
C GLY A 82 3.75 -11.15 -32.14
N GLU A 83 3.33 -10.58 -33.27
CA GLU A 83 2.75 -9.23 -33.37
C GLU A 83 1.31 -9.30 -33.85
N LEU A 84 0.39 -8.92 -32.97
CA LEU A 84 -1.05 -9.05 -33.22
C LEU A 84 -1.52 -8.21 -34.41
N GLU A 85 -0.87 -7.06 -34.63
CA GLU A 85 -1.24 -6.14 -35.72
C GLU A 85 -0.80 -6.64 -37.11
N GLN A 86 0.07 -7.65 -37.19
CA GLN A 86 0.57 -8.19 -38.46
C GLN A 86 -0.26 -9.37 -38.95
N PRO A 87 -0.44 -9.53 -40.28
CA PRO A 87 -1.06 -10.72 -40.86
C PRO A 87 -0.32 -12.00 -40.42
N GLY A 88 -1.07 -13.04 -40.06
CA GLY A 88 -0.48 -14.29 -39.53
C GLY A 88 0.25 -14.13 -38.18
N LEU A 89 0.05 -12.99 -37.50
CA LEU A 89 0.62 -12.66 -36.19
C LEU A 89 2.16 -12.59 -36.15
N ASP A 90 2.80 -12.48 -37.33
CA ASP A 90 4.26 -12.55 -37.49
C ASP A 90 4.90 -13.83 -36.90
N LEU A 91 4.14 -14.94 -36.92
CA LEU A 91 4.62 -16.24 -36.46
C LEU A 91 5.44 -16.94 -37.56
N ASP A 92 6.51 -17.62 -37.17
CA ASP A 92 7.18 -18.56 -38.05
C ASP A 92 6.29 -19.78 -38.32
N GLN A 93 6.56 -20.48 -39.43
CA GLN A 93 5.71 -21.59 -39.88
C GLN A 93 5.64 -22.74 -38.86
N ALA A 94 6.76 -23.06 -38.19
CA ALA A 94 6.79 -24.17 -37.24
C ALA A 94 5.94 -23.86 -36.00
N THR A 95 6.07 -22.65 -35.46
CA THR A 95 5.24 -22.16 -34.35
C THR A 95 3.76 -22.10 -34.75
N ARG A 96 3.45 -21.65 -35.97
CA ARG A 96 2.07 -21.61 -36.49
C ARG A 96 1.46 -23.00 -36.60
N ASP A 97 2.21 -23.98 -37.14
CA ASP A 97 1.75 -25.36 -37.26
C ASP A 97 1.51 -26.00 -35.89
N GLU A 98 2.39 -25.75 -34.92
CA GLU A 98 2.23 -26.21 -33.54
C GLU A 98 0.96 -25.65 -32.89
N ILE A 99 0.76 -24.32 -32.97
CA ILE A 99 -0.39 -23.63 -32.38
C ILE A 99 -1.69 -24.12 -33.02
N THR A 100 -1.76 -24.15 -34.35
CA THR A 100 -2.98 -24.55 -35.09
C THR A 100 -3.30 -26.05 -34.96
N GLY A 101 -2.29 -26.88 -34.70
CA GLY A 101 -2.46 -28.32 -34.45
C GLY A 101 -2.92 -28.68 -33.03
N ARG A 102 -2.60 -27.85 -32.02
CA ARG A 102 -2.80 -28.21 -30.60
C ARG A 102 -3.76 -27.33 -29.82
N VAL A 103 -3.87 -26.04 -30.16
CA VAL A 103 -4.65 -25.10 -29.33
C VAL A 103 -6.13 -25.44 -29.39
N THR A 104 -6.71 -25.60 -28.20
CA THR A 104 -8.13 -25.89 -28.00
C THR A 104 -8.90 -24.65 -27.56
N HIS A 105 -8.25 -23.72 -26.85
CA HIS A 105 -8.89 -22.53 -26.28
C HIS A 105 -8.06 -21.28 -26.58
N LEU A 106 -8.68 -20.29 -27.20
CA LEU A 106 -8.08 -18.98 -27.47
C LEU A 106 -8.67 -17.93 -26.52
N LEU A 107 -7.82 -17.24 -25.77
CA LEU A 107 -8.19 -16.16 -24.86
C LEU A 107 -7.56 -14.85 -25.34
N HIS A 108 -8.34 -14.03 -26.04
CA HIS A 108 -7.87 -12.76 -26.59
C HIS A 108 -8.20 -11.57 -25.67
N VAL A 109 -7.24 -11.23 -24.81
CA VAL A 109 -7.33 -10.11 -23.84
C VAL A 109 -6.60 -8.86 -24.31
N ALA A 110 -5.60 -9.01 -25.19
CA ALA A 110 -4.79 -7.89 -25.66
C ALA A 110 -5.64 -6.82 -26.38
N ALA A 111 -5.53 -5.57 -25.92
CA ALA A 111 -6.15 -4.42 -26.54
C ALA A 111 -5.43 -3.14 -26.12
N SER A 112 -5.52 -2.09 -26.93
CA SER A 112 -5.18 -0.74 -26.47
C SER A 112 -6.37 -0.14 -25.72
N ILE A 113 -6.13 0.28 -24.47
CA ILE A 113 -7.12 0.94 -23.61
C ILE A 113 -7.00 2.47 -23.62
N SER A 114 -6.24 3.03 -24.56
CA SER A 114 -6.04 4.47 -24.67
C SER A 114 -7.21 5.11 -25.42
N PHE A 115 -7.88 6.08 -24.78
CA PHE A 115 -9.05 6.76 -25.35
C PHE A 115 -8.70 7.88 -26.34
N ASN A 116 -7.42 8.23 -26.45
CA ASN A 116 -6.93 9.35 -27.25
C ASN A 116 -6.12 8.90 -28.47
N LEU A 117 -6.19 7.62 -28.85
CA LEU A 117 -5.58 7.16 -30.08
C LEU A 117 -6.32 7.73 -31.29
N GLU A 118 -5.53 8.06 -32.32
CA GLU A 118 -6.06 8.35 -33.64
C GLU A 118 -6.84 7.14 -34.16
N LEU A 119 -7.87 7.40 -34.95
CA LEU A 119 -8.83 6.36 -35.37
C LEU A 119 -8.15 5.19 -36.09
N SER A 120 -7.18 5.46 -36.96
CA SER A 120 -6.44 4.44 -37.70
C SER A 120 -5.56 3.57 -36.79
N GLU A 121 -4.91 4.17 -35.78
CA GLU A 121 -4.13 3.45 -34.77
C GLU A 121 -5.03 2.59 -33.87
N ALA A 122 -6.17 3.15 -33.44
CA ALA A 122 -7.18 2.42 -32.66
C ALA A 122 -7.75 1.23 -33.45
N ALA A 123 -8.04 1.42 -34.74
CA ALA A 123 -8.54 0.37 -35.61
C ALA A 123 -7.51 -0.73 -35.83
N ARG A 124 -6.23 -0.39 -36.05
CA ARG A 124 -5.16 -1.40 -36.16
C ARG A 124 -5.03 -2.23 -34.88
N SER A 125 -4.99 -1.54 -33.73
CA SER A 125 -4.76 -2.19 -32.43
C SER A 125 -5.95 -3.02 -31.92
N ASN A 126 -7.20 -2.62 -32.23
CA ASN A 126 -8.40 -3.26 -31.68
C ASN A 126 -9.21 -4.06 -32.70
N ILE A 127 -9.18 -3.70 -33.99
CA ILE A 127 -9.95 -4.38 -35.05
C ILE A 127 -9.04 -5.35 -35.79
N ALA A 128 -7.97 -4.85 -36.44
CA ALA A 128 -7.08 -5.70 -37.23
C ALA A 128 -6.45 -6.81 -36.37
N ALA A 129 -5.96 -6.47 -35.18
CA ALA A 129 -5.44 -7.44 -34.22
C ALA A 129 -6.44 -8.55 -33.87
N SER A 130 -7.71 -8.20 -33.64
CA SER A 130 -8.75 -9.18 -33.33
C SER A 130 -9.13 -10.03 -34.54
N LEU A 131 -9.12 -9.46 -35.74
CA LEU A 131 -9.33 -10.20 -36.99
C LEU A 131 -8.21 -11.19 -37.28
N ASN A 132 -6.95 -10.81 -37.07
CA ASN A 132 -5.81 -11.73 -37.20
C ASN A 132 -5.90 -12.90 -36.22
N MET A 133 -6.36 -12.65 -34.98
CA MET A 133 -6.64 -13.72 -34.02
C MET A 133 -7.80 -14.62 -34.44
N MET A 134 -8.84 -14.07 -35.09
CA MET A 134 -9.93 -14.86 -35.66
C MET A 134 -9.45 -15.75 -36.81
N GLU A 135 -8.58 -15.26 -37.68
CA GLU A 135 -7.98 -16.06 -38.76
C GLU A 135 -7.14 -17.22 -38.21
N LEU A 136 -6.39 -16.99 -37.12
CA LEU A 136 -5.70 -18.07 -36.40
C LEU A 136 -6.70 -19.07 -35.84
N ALA A 137 -7.76 -18.60 -35.18
CA ALA A 137 -8.81 -19.44 -34.62
C ALA A 137 -9.45 -20.36 -35.69
N GLN A 138 -9.74 -19.82 -36.87
CA GLN A 138 -10.26 -20.57 -38.00
C GLN A 138 -9.30 -21.64 -38.52
N SER A 139 -8.00 -21.44 -38.31
CA SER A 139 -6.96 -22.39 -38.71
C SER A 139 -6.73 -23.49 -37.65
N CYS A 140 -7.24 -23.34 -36.43
CA CYS A 140 -7.03 -24.29 -35.34
C CYS A 140 -7.94 -25.53 -35.49
N SER A 141 -7.34 -26.69 -35.76
CA SER A 141 -8.07 -27.94 -36.03
C SER A 141 -8.79 -28.53 -34.80
N GLN A 142 -8.34 -28.19 -33.59
CA GLN A 142 -8.90 -28.70 -32.33
C GLN A 142 -9.63 -27.61 -31.52
N LEU A 143 -9.95 -26.48 -32.14
CA LEU A 143 -10.53 -25.34 -31.42
C LEU A 143 -11.91 -25.69 -30.83
N GLN A 144 -12.02 -25.59 -29.52
CA GLN A 144 -13.25 -25.75 -28.75
C GLN A 144 -13.85 -24.40 -28.37
N LYS A 145 -13.01 -23.37 -28.15
CA LYS A 145 -13.49 -22.04 -27.80
C LYS A 145 -12.57 -20.92 -28.25
N PHE A 146 -13.15 -19.83 -28.73
CA PHE A 146 -12.50 -18.52 -28.82
C PHE A 146 -13.23 -17.51 -27.92
N VAL A 147 -12.55 -16.99 -26.91
CA VAL A 147 -13.09 -15.95 -26.01
C VAL A 147 -12.41 -14.61 -26.30
N TYR A 148 -13.21 -13.61 -26.64
CA TYR A 148 -12.78 -12.25 -26.92
C TYR A 148 -13.15 -11.30 -25.78
N VAL A 149 -12.19 -10.47 -25.35
CA VAL A 149 -12.45 -9.40 -24.37
C VAL A 149 -12.78 -8.09 -25.06
N SER A 150 -14.00 -7.63 -24.84
CA SER A 150 -14.49 -6.33 -25.29
C SER A 150 -14.64 -5.36 -24.10
N THR A 151 -15.70 -4.55 -24.06
CA THR A 151 -16.01 -3.65 -22.95
C THR A 151 -17.51 -3.46 -22.81
N ALA A 152 -18.02 -3.24 -21.60
CA ALA A 152 -19.44 -3.01 -21.37
C ALA A 152 -19.95 -1.73 -22.06
N TYR A 153 -19.04 -0.81 -22.36
CA TYR A 153 -19.30 0.50 -22.95
C TYR A 153 -19.32 0.52 -24.49
N VAL A 154 -19.38 -0.64 -25.15
CA VAL A 154 -19.57 -0.70 -26.61
C VAL A 154 -20.97 -0.24 -27.05
N THR A 155 -21.92 -0.18 -26.12
CA THR A 155 -23.22 0.44 -26.39
C THR A 155 -23.18 1.90 -25.93
N PRO A 156 -23.42 2.87 -26.81
CA PRO A 156 -23.62 4.27 -26.43
C PRO A 156 -24.66 4.40 -25.30
N HIS A 157 -24.52 5.43 -24.46
CA HIS A 157 -25.47 5.63 -23.36
C HIS A 157 -26.88 5.83 -23.92
N PRO A 158 -27.86 4.93 -23.62
CA PRO A 158 -29.17 4.96 -24.25
C PRO A 158 -30.09 6.04 -23.68
N GLY A 159 -29.74 6.64 -22.54
CA GLY A 159 -30.61 7.48 -21.72
C GLY A 159 -30.71 6.96 -20.28
N GLU A 160 -31.07 7.84 -19.34
CA GLU A 160 -31.09 7.50 -17.91
C GLU A 160 -32.11 6.39 -17.60
N GLY A 161 -31.68 5.37 -16.86
CA GLY A 161 -32.53 4.26 -16.39
C GLY A 161 -32.80 3.15 -17.42
N LEU A 162 -32.43 3.33 -18.68
CA LEU A 162 -32.66 2.33 -19.73
C LEU A 162 -31.66 1.18 -19.62
N ALA A 163 -32.20 -0.04 -19.62
CA ALA A 163 -31.41 -1.27 -19.54
C ALA A 163 -30.65 -1.53 -20.84
N ILE A 164 -29.46 -2.12 -20.72
CA ILE A 164 -28.61 -2.53 -21.83
C ILE A 164 -28.40 -4.04 -21.74
N ASP A 165 -28.81 -4.74 -22.78
CA ASP A 165 -28.78 -6.20 -22.86
C ASP A 165 -27.49 -6.73 -23.50
N GLU A 166 -27.21 -8.01 -23.26
CA GLU A 166 -26.11 -8.77 -23.84
C GLU A 166 -26.36 -9.08 -25.33
N GLN A 167 -26.42 -8.03 -26.15
CA GLN A 167 -26.62 -8.09 -27.59
C GLN A 167 -25.59 -7.24 -28.31
N LEU A 168 -25.38 -7.47 -29.61
CA LEU A 168 -24.54 -6.59 -30.43
C LEU A 168 -25.09 -5.17 -30.40
N ALA A 169 -24.21 -4.19 -30.12
CA ALA A 169 -24.61 -2.79 -30.08
C ALA A 169 -25.07 -2.33 -31.47
N PRO A 170 -26.14 -1.53 -31.60
CA PRO A 170 -26.57 -1.04 -32.90
C PRO A 170 -25.50 -0.12 -33.51
N LEU A 171 -25.29 -0.24 -34.83
CA LEU A 171 -24.40 0.62 -35.61
C LEU A 171 -25.20 1.35 -36.71
N PRO A 172 -24.79 2.58 -37.09
CA PRO A 172 -25.52 3.37 -38.08
C PRO A 172 -25.46 2.78 -39.49
N GLN A 173 -24.43 2.00 -39.78
CA GLN A 173 -24.23 1.29 -41.04
C GLN A 173 -23.44 -0.01 -40.78
N PRO A 174 -23.38 -0.97 -41.73
CA PRO A 174 -22.64 -2.21 -41.55
C PRO A 174 -21.18 -1.98 -41.14
N ALA A 175 -20.68 -2.75 -40.18
CA ALA A 175 -19.34 -2.57 -39.61
C ALA A 175 -18.22 -2.73 -40.66
N GLY A 176 -18.42 -3.58 -41.67
CA GLY A 176 -17.49 -3.74 -42.79
C GLY A 176 -17.28 -2.44 -43.55
N GLU A 177 -18.35 -1.75 -43.92
CA GLU A 177 -18.29 -0.48 -44.66
C GLU A 177 -17.61 0.62 -43.84
N ILE A 178 -17.92 0.71 -42.54
CA ILE A 178 -17.21 1.64 -41.64
C ILE A 178 -15.72 1.32 -41.64
N TYR A 179 -15.36 0.05 -41.49
CA TYR A 179 -13.96 -0.35 -41.42
C TYR A 179 -13.19 -0.08 -42.72
N ASP A 180 -13.80 -0.32 -43.88
CA ASP A 180 -13.20 -0.04 -45.18
C ASP A 180 -12.87 1.46 -45.32
N THR A 181 -13.79 2.36 -44.91
CA THR A 181 -13.51 3.81 -44.92
C THR A 181 -12.37 4.21 -43.98
N ILE A 182 -12.17 3.48 -42.87
CA ILE A 182 -11.03 3.70 -41.96
C ILE A 182 -9.73 3.27 -42.60
N LEU A 183 -9.72 2.11 -43.27
CA LEU A 183 -8.54 1.57 -43.95
C LEU A 183 -8.11 2.46 -45.12
N ASP A 184 -9.07 2.98 -45.89
CA ASP A 184 -8.83 3.89 -47.01
C ASP A 184 -8.44 5.32 -46.56
N GLY A 185 -8.50 5.59 -45.24
CA GLY A 185 -8.17 6.89 -44.67
C GLY A 185 -9.18 8.00 -44.98
N THR A 186 -10.37 7.64 -45.46
CA THR A 186 -11.46 8.58 -45.79
C THR A 186 -12.37 8.87 -44.60
N ALA A 187 -12.37 7.99 -43.59
CA ALA A 187 -13.15 8.16 -42.38
C ALA A 187 -12.69 9.35 -41.52
N VAL A 188 -13.66 10.16 -41.07
CA VAL A 188 -13.44 11.24 -40.10
C VAL A 188 -13.95 10.78 -38.74
N ALA A 189 -13.04 10.66 -37.75
CA ALA A 189 -13.35 10.15 -36.42
C ALA A 189 -14.51 10.88 -35.74
N ARG A 190 -14.53 12.23 -35.82
CA ARG A 190 -15.59 13.04 -35.23
C ARG A 190 -16.97 12.68 -35.78
N ASP A 191 -17.07 12.45 -37.09
CA ASP A 191 -18.34 12.20 -37.76
C ASP A 191 -18.86 10.81 -37.41
N LEU A 192 -17.98 9.81 -37.41
CA LEU A 192 -18.33 8.45 -36.97
C LEU A 192 -18.78 8.41 -35.51
N LEU A 193 -18.08 9.11 -34.62
CA LEU A 193 -18.47 9.21 -33.20
C LEU A 193 -19.85 9.88 -33.05
N ALA A 194 -20.10 10.96 -33.79
CA ALA A 194 -21.39 11.65 -33.75
C ALA A 194 -22.54 10.80 -34.30
N GLN A 195 -22.34 10.09 -35.41
CA GLN A 195 -23.36 9.25 -36.04
C GLN A 195 -23.66 7.99 -35.23
N SER A 196 -22.64 7.40 -34.62
CA SER A 196 -22.76 6.17 -33.84
C SER A 196 -23.15 6.41 -32.38
N GLY A 197 -23.04 7.66 -31.87
CA GLY A 197 -23.30 8.00 -30.47
C GLY A 197 -22.16 7.64 -29.51
N HIS A 198 -21.06 7.05 -30.01
CA HIS A 198 -19.87 6.78 -29.19
C HIS A 198 -19.15 8.08 -28.83
N THR A 199 -18.62 8.15 -27.60
CA THR A 199 -17.92 9.36 -27.13
C THR A 199 -16.41 9.34 -27.36
N ASN A 200 -15.83 8.18 -27.68
CA ASN A 200 -14.39 8.01 -27.89
C ASN A 200 -14.11 6.88 -28.90
N THR A 201 -12.92 6.94 -29.53
CA THR A 201 -12.48 5.98 -30.57
C THR A 201 -12.33 4.55 -30.04
N TYR A 202 -12.02 4.38 -28.75
CA TYR A 202 -11.89 3.06 -28.12
C TYR A 202 -13.19 2.27 -28.13
N THR A 203 -14.29 2.86 -27.65
CA THR A 203 -15.59 2.17 -27.60
C THR A 203 -16.15 1.89 -28.98
N LEU A 204 -15.97 2.82 -29.93
CA LEU A 204 -16.34 2.62 -31.33
C LEU A 204 -15.56 1.45 -31.95
N THR A 205 -14.24 1.44 -31.84
CA THR A 205 -13.40 0.38 -32.44
C THR A 205 -13.62 -0.99 -31.81
N LYS A 206 -13.92 -1.06 -30.50
CA LYS A 206 -14.36 -2.30 -29.84
C LYS A 206 -15.72 -2.77 -30.33
N SER A 207 -16.69 -1.87 -30.50
CA SER A 207 -17.99 -2.20 -31.09
C SER A 207 -17.84 -2.74 -32.52
N LEU A 208 -17.07 -2.06 -33.38
CA LEU A 208 -16.76 -2.52 -34.73
C LEU A 208 -16.08 -3.89 -34.75
N ALA A 209 -15.11 -4.12 -33.85
CA ALA A 209 -14.43 -5.41 -33.74
C ALA A 209 -15.42 -6.53 -33.39
N GLU A 210 -16.34 -6.33 -32.45
CA GLU A 210 -17.35 -7.34 -32.13
C GLU A 210 -18.20 -7.72 -33.35
N HIS A 211 -18.72 -6.73 -34.08
CA HIS A 211 -19.52 -6.97 -35.28
C HIS A 211 -18.74 -7.73 -36.35
N LEU A 212 -17.50 -7.33 -36.60
CA LEU A 212 -16.66 -7.98 -37.59
C LEU A 212 -16.27 -9.40 -37.19
N LEU A 213 -15.98 -9.65 -35.90
CA LEU A 213 -15.73 -10.99 -35.39
C LEU A 213 -16.97 -11.88 -35.55
N VAL A 214 -18.16 -11.40 -35.18
CA VAL A 214 -19.39 -12.17 -35.33
C VAL A 214 -19.68 -12.46 -36.80
N THR A 215 -19.50 -11.48 -37.68
CA THR A 215 -19.77 -11.65 -39.12
C THR A 215 -18.77 -12.57 -39.80
N ARG A 216 -17.49 -12.54 -39.38
CA ARG A 216 -16.40 -13.28 -40.03
C ARG A 216 -16.06 -14.61 -39.35
N ARG A 217 -16.69 -14.99 -38.23
CA ARG A 217 -16.30 -16.17 -37.43
C ARG A 217 -16.38 -17.51 -38.17
N GLY A 218 -17.29 -17.66 -39.14
CA GLY A 218 -17.59 -18.96 -39.74
C GLY A 218 -18.06 -19.96 -38.66
N ALA A 219 -17.39 -21.10 -38.55
CA ALA A 219 -17.69 -22.15 -37.56
C ALA A 219 -17.02 -21.93 -36.18
N VAL A 220 -16.25 -20.86 -35.99
CA VAL A 220 -15.51 -20.62 -34.73
C VAL A 220 -16.49 -20.41 -33.56
N PRO A 221 -16.37 -21.20 -32.47
CA PRO A 221 -17.20 -21.07 -31.27
C PRO A 221 -16.78 -19.84 -30.43
N LEU A 222 -17.26 -18.67 -30.87
CA LEU A 222 -16.93 -17.36 -30.30
C LEU A 222 -17.81 -17.02 -29.08
N SER A 223 -17.16 -16.58 -27.99
CA SER A 223 -17.79 -15.84 -26.88
C SER A 223 -17.16 -14.45 -26.74
N ILE A 224 -17.97 -13.46 -26.42
CA ILE A 224 -17.54 -12.07 -26.19
C ILE A 224 -17.85 -11.71 -24.73
N VAL A 225 -16.83 -11.35 -23.96
CA VAL A 225 -16.97 -10.91 -22.57
C VAL A 225 -16.71 -9.41 -22.49
N ARG A 226 -17.65 -8.68 -21.87
CA ARG A 226 -17.70 -7.23 -21.78
C ARG A 226 -17.52 -6.77 -20.32
N PRO A 227 -16.27 -6.54 -19.88
CA PRO A 227 -16.02 -5.95 -18.58
C PRO A 227 -16.42 -4.47 -18.50
N SER A 228 -16.92 -4.03 -17.34
CA SER A 228 -17.00 -2.60 -16.98
C SER A 228 -15.62 -2.08 -16.54
N ILE A 229 -15.56 -1.07 -15.66
CA ILE A 229 -14.28 -0.55 -15.16
C ILE A 229 -13.61 -1.61 -14.29
N ILE A 230 -12.55 -2.23 -14.81
CA ILE A 230 -11.76 -3.20 -14.07
C ILE A 230 -10.89 -2.51 -13.02
N ALA A 231 -10.96 -2.96 -11.77
CA ALA A 231 -10.09 -2.50 -10.69
C ALA A 231 -9.48 -3.67 -9.91
N ALA A 232 -8.90 -3.37 -8.74
CA ALA A 232 -8.13 -4.31 -7.93
C ALA A 232 -8.91 -5.61 -7.64
N SER A 233 -8.20 -6.71 -7.47
CA SER A 233 -8.83 -7.99 -7.12
C SER A 233 -9.63 -7.90 -5.83
N TRP A 234 -10.75 -8.63 -5.77
CA TRP A 234 -11.53 -8.80 -4.56
C TRP A 234 -11.02 -9.97 -3.72
N ARG A 235 -10.67 -11.09 -4.37
CA ARG A 235 -10.27 -12.35 -3.75
C ARG A 235 -8.92 -12.83 -4.24
N TYR A 236 -8.74 -13.00 -5.55
CA TYR A 236 -7.54 -13.63 -6.13
C TYR A 236 -6.75 -12.65 -7.01
N PRO A 237 -5.40 -12.71 -7.02
CA PRO A 237 -4.54 -13.63 -6.28
C PRO A 237 -4.52 -13.40 -4.75
N PHE A 238 -4.83 -12.17 -4.33
CA PHE A 238 -5.18 -11.80 -2.96
C PHE A 238 -5.94 -10.47 -3.00
N PRO A 239 -6.72 -10.10 -1.96
CA PRO A 239 -7.53 -8.88 -1.98
C PRO A 239 -6.71 -7.59 -2.15
N GLY A 240 -7.13 -6.74 -3.08
CA GLY A 240 -6.52 -5.44 -3.36
C GLY A 240 -5.30 -5.50 -4.29
N TRP A 241 -4.97 -6.65 -4.89
CA TRP A 241 -3.88 -6.70 -5.86
C TRP A 241 -4.20 -5.85 -7.09
N ILE A 242 -3.28 -4.94 -7.44
CA ILE A 242 -3.35 -4.09 -8.63
C ILE A 242 -1.95 -3.64 -9.03
N ASP A 243 -1.62 -3.71 -10.32
CA ASP A 243 -0.34 -3.25 -10.87
C ASP A 243 -0.50 -2.21 -12.00
N SER A 244 -1.74 -1.82 -12.31
CA SER A 244 -2.07 -0.80 -13.30
C SER A 244 -2.35 0.56 -12.67
N THR A 245 -1.87 1.61 -13.34
CA THR A 245 -2.20 3.00 -13.01
C THR A 245 -3.24 3.61 -13.97
N ALA A 246 -3.70 2.87 -14.97
CA ALA A 246 -4.62 3.36 -15.99
C ALA A 246 -6.07 3.48 -15.48
N GLY A 247 -6.89 4.24 -16.20
CA GLY A 247 -8.33 4.36 -15.95
C GLY A 247 -8.66 4.82 -14.53
N PHE A 248 -9.50 4.05 -13.83
CA PHE A 248 -10.00 4.38 -12.49
C PHE A 248 -8.89 4.43 -11.42
N ALA A 249 -7.81 3.67 -11.57
CA ALA A 249 -6.64 3.75 -10.69
C ALA A 249 -6.03 5.16 -10.67
N SER A 250 -5.89 5.80 -11.82
CA SER A 250 -5.43 7.19 -11.93
C SER A 250 -6.36 8.18 -11.23
N PHE A 251 -7.68 7.98 -11.33
CA PHE A 251 -8.68 8.81 -10.63
C PHE A 251 -8.50 8.72 -9.11
N VAL A 252 -8.43 7.50 -8.57
CA VAL A 252 -8.23 7.25 -7.13
C VAL A 252 -6.89 7.82 -6.64
N ILE A 253 -5.79 7.57 -7.36
CA ILE A 253 -4.46 8.08 -6.99
C ILE A 253 -4.43 9.61 -6.99
N LEU A 254 -4.87 10.27 -8.08
CA LEU A 254 -4.80 11.74 -8.16
C LEU A 254 -5.68 12.41 -7.11
N MET A 255 -6.83 11.82 -6.78
CA MET A 255 -7.69 12.30 -5.69
C MET A 255 -7.04 12.07 -4.32
N GLY A 256 -6.53 10.86 -4.08
CA GLY A 256 -5.89 10.47 -2.82
C GLY A 256 -4.63 11.28 -2.50
N LEU A 257 -3.83 11.63 -3.50
CA LEU A 257 -2.68 12.53 -3.37
C LEU A 257 -3.09 14.02 -3.23
N GLY A 258 -4.38 14.33 -3.37
CA GLY A 258 -4.95 15.68 -3.27
C GLY A 258 -4.60 16.59 -4.46
N HIS A 259 -4.33 16.00 -5.62
CA HIS A 259 -4.12 16.71 -6.88
C HIS A 259 -5.43 16.94 -7.64
N LEU A 260 -6.33 15.95 -7.67
CA LEU A 260 -7.65 16.06 -8.29
C LEU A 260 -8.64 16.66 -7.29
N ARG A 261 -8.93 17.95 -7.47
CA ARG A 261 -9.78 18.76 -6.56
C ARG A 261 -11.05 19.29 -7.23
N ALA A 262 -11.13 19.20 -8.54
CA ALA A 262 -12.35 19.49 -9.30
C ALA A 262 -12.60 18.31 -10.25
N VAL A 263 -13.78 17.69 -10.12
CA VAL A 263 -14.22 16.54 -10.91
C VAL A 263 -15.43 16.95 -11.74
N ALA A 264 -15.36 16.73 -13.05
CA ALA A 264 -16.46 16.99 -13.97
C ALA A 264 -17.41 15.78 -14.07
N SER A 265 -18.30 15.58 -13.11
CA SER A 265 -19.31 14.52 -13.18
C SER A 265 -20.54 14.86 -12.35
N LYS A 266 -21.68 14.25 -12.67
CA LYS A 266 -22.89 14.34 -11.84
C LYS A 266 -22.63 13.60 -10.51
N PRO A 267 -22.93 14.21 -9.34
CA PRO A 267 -22.65 13.58 -8.05
C PRO A 267 -23.35 12.24 -7.82
N ASP A 268 -24.56 12.12 -8.33
CA ASP A 268 -25.48 10.99 -8.23
C ASP A 268 -25.34 9.97 -9.36
N ALA A 269 -24.48 10.23 -10.36
CA ALA A 269 -24.22 9.25 -11.39
C ALA A 269 -23.55 8.01 -10.80
N MET A 270 -23.98 6.84 -11.27
CA MET A 270 -23.49 5.55 -10.82
C MET A 270 -22.29 5.13 -11.68
N VAL A 271 -21.28 4.60 -11.00
CA VAL A 271 -20.07 4.05 -11.62
C VAL A 271 -20.02 2.55 -11.33
N ASP A 272 -19.94 1.75 -12.40
CA ASP A 272 -19.80 0.29 -12.32
C ASP A 272 -18.31 -0.06 -12.32
N VAL A 273 -17.81 -0.54 -11.18
CA VAL A 273 -16.40 -0.94 -10.99
C VAL A 273 -16.37 -2.41 -10.62
N ILE A 274 -15.83 -3.24 -11.50
CA ILE A 274 -15.76 -4.69 -11.36
C ILE A 274 -14.37 -5.14 -10.90
N PRO A 275 -14.26 -6.09 -9.94
CA PRO A 275 -13.01 -6.76 -9.63
C PRO A 275 -12.43 -7.55 -10.80
N VAL A 276 -11.11 -7.43 -10.99
CA VAL A 276 -10.39 -8.15 -12.05
C VAL A 276 -10.57 -9.66 -11.98
N ASP A 277 -10.68 -10.23 -10.78
CA ASP A 277 -10.88 -11.67 -10.57
C ASP A 277 -12.30 -12.14 -10.90
N ASP A 278 -13.31 -11.28 -10.78
CA ASP A 278 -14.65 -11.62 -11.29
C ASP A 278 -14.69 -11.58 -12.83
N VAL A 279 -13.91 -10.68 -13.45
CA VAL A 279 -13.74 -10.65 -14.91
C VAL A 279 -13.05 -11.92 -15.39
N THR A 280 -11.97 -12.36 -14.74
CA THR A 280 -11.27 -13.60 -15.12
C THR A 280 -12.15 -14.84 -14.92
N GLN A 281 -12.94 -14.91 -13.84
CA GLN A 281 -13.94 -15.96 -13.67
C GLN A 281 -14.97 -15.99 -14.80
N CYS A 282 -15.47 -14.82 -15.23
CA CYS A 282 -16.39 -14.75 -16.36
C CYS A 282 -15.74 -15.25 -17.67
N LEU A 283 -14.46 -14.92 -17.90
CA LEU A 283 -13.69 -15.39 -19.06
C LEU A 283 -13.50 -16.90 -19.04
N LEU A 284 -13.10 -17.46 -17.90
CA LEU A 284 -12.94 -18.90 -17.75
C LEU A 284 -14.28 -19.63 -17.88
N HIS A 285 -15.34 -19.11 -17.27
CA HIS A 285 -16.67 -19.68 -17.44
C HIS A 285 -17.14 -19.64 -18.91
N ALA A 286 -16.81 -18.60 -19.69
CA ALA A 286 -17.08 -18.55 -21.12
C ALA A 286 -16.40 -19.72 -21.89
N CYS A 287 -15.21 -20.17 -21.46
CA CYS A 287 -14.54 -21.35 -22.03
C CYS A 287 -15.37 -22.63 -21.95
N HIS A 288 -16.23 -22.78 -20.95
CA HIS A 288 -16.99 -24.02 -20.71
C HIS A 288 -18.36 -24.05 -21.38
N THR A 289 -18.78 -22.95 -21.99
CA THR A 289 -20.15 -22.86 -22.51
C THR A 289 -20.27 -23.34 -23.94
N THR A 290 -21.23 -24.24 -24.15
CA THR A 290 -21.65 -24.71 -25.47
C THR A 290 -22.38 -23.56 -26.16
N ALA A 291 -21.67 -22.84 -27.01
CA ALA A 291 -22.33 -21.94 -27.96
C ALA A 291 -22.90 -22.83 -29.07
N ASP A 292 -24.22 -22.91 -29.20
CA ASP A 292 -24.82 -23.46 -30.42
C ASP A 292 -24.38 -22.58 -31.58
N ALA A 293 -23.66 -23.16 -32.54
CA ALA A 293 -23.11 -22.45 -33.70
C ALA A 293 -24.20 -21.71 -34.49
N ASP A 294 -25.45 -22.17 -34.39
CA ASP A 294 -26.59 -21.76 -35.21
C ASP A 294 -27.52 -20.69 -34.59
N VAL A 295 -27.37 -20.26 -33.33
CA VAL A 295 -28.44 -19.44 -32.69
C VAL A 295 -28.08 -17.97 -32.43
N GLN A 296 -27.00 -17.61 -31.74
CA GLN A 296 -26.48 -16.21 -31.61
C GLN A 296 -25.06 -16.23 -31.00
N PRO A 297 -24.22 -15.19 -31.17
CA PRO A 297 -22.95 -15.10 -30.42
C PRO A 297 -23.20 -15.03 -28.91
N ASP A 298 -22.43 -15.80 -28.14
CA ASP A 298 -22.47 -15.79 -26.68
C ASP A 298 -21.80 -14.51 -26.15
N ILE A 299 -22.60 -13.47 -25.91
CA ILE A 299 -22.16 -12.18 -25.38
C ILE A 299 -22.47 -12.15 -23.88
N ARG A 300 -21.53 -11.68 -23.07
CA ARG A 300 -21.67 -11.64 -21.60
C ARG A 300 -21.12 -10.38 -20.99
N TYR A 301 -21.80 -9.86 -19.99
CA TYR A 301 -21.30 -8.80 -19.13
C TYR A 301 -20.48 -9.37 -17.98
N ALA A 302 -19.32 -8.75 -17.73
CA ALA A 302 -18.54 -8.91 -16.51
C ALA A 302 -18.60 -7.57 -15.76
N VAL A 303 -19.72 -7.31 -15.10
CA VAL A 303 -20.07 -6.01 -14.50
C VAL A 303 -20.52 -6.21 -13.06
N ALA A 304 -20.37 -5.19 -12.21
CA ALA A 304 -20.90 -5.24 -10.86
C ALA A 304 -22.44 -5.31 -10.89
N GLY A 305 -23.04 -4.58 -11.83
CA GLY A 305 -24.49 -4.51 -12.03
C GLY A 305 -25.11 -3.32 -11.30
N ALA A 306 -26.33 -2.96 -11.69
CA ALA A 306 -27.01 -1.74 -11.23
C ALA A 306 -27.15 -1.64 -9.70
N GLU A 307 -27.36 -2.76 -9.01
CA GLU A 307 -27.51 -2.82 -7.55
C GLU A 307 -26.18 -2.71 -6.79
N ASN A 308 -25.06 -2.98 -7.47
CA ASN A 308 -23.72 -3.04 -6.90
C ASN A 308 -22.81 -1.91 -7.40
N CYS A 309 -23.40 -0.88 -7.99
CA CYS A 309 -22.68 0.33 -8.38
C CYS A 309 -22.53 1.30 -7.20
N ILE A 310 -21.65 2.28 -7.34
CA ILE A 310 -21.48 3.38 -6.37
C ILE A 310 -21.67 4.73 -7.05
N SER A 311 -22.31 5.67 -6.34
CA SER A 311 -22.41 7.05 -6.84
C SER A 311 -21.02 7.70 -6.89
N VAL A 312 -20.80 8.62 -7.83
CA VAL A 312 -19.53 9.37 -7.92
C VAL A 312 -19.22 10.09 -6.61
N LEU A 313 -20.23 10.73 -5.99
CA LEU A 313 -20.05 11.43 -4.72
C LEU A 313 -19.56 10.49 -3.63
N GLU A 314 -20.21 9.35 -3.46
CA GLU A 314 -19.86 8.39 -2.42
C GLU A 314 -18.49 7.76 -2.68
N CYS A 315 -18.18 7.43 -3.94
CA CYS A 315 -16.86 6.98 -4.36
C CYS A 315 -15.77 7.99 -3.98
N CYS A 316 -15.97 9.27 -4.29
CA CYS A 316 -15.05 10.33 -3.89
C CYS A 316 -14.88 10.38 -2.36
N GLN A 317 -15.97 10.31 -1.60
CA GLN A 317 -15.94 10.35 -0.14
C GLN A 317 -15.14 9.19 0.45
N ARG A 318 -15.32 7.96 -0.05
CA ARG A 318 -14.56 6.77 0.41
C ARG A 318 -13.06 6.92 0.15
N ILE A 319 -12.68 7.42 -1.03
CA ILE A 319 -11.28 7.71 -1.38
C ILE A 319 -10.71 8.78 -0.42
N GLN A 320 -11.46 9.87 -0.21
CA GLN A 320 -11.04 10.94 0.68
C GLN A 320 -10.88 10.46 2.13
N GLU A 321 -11.77 9.62 2.63
CA GLU A 321 -11.70 9.03 3.97
C GLU A 321 -10.42 8.20 4.14
N PHE A 322 -10.18 7.26 3.22
CA PHE A 322 -8.98 6.42 3.26
C PHE A 322 -7.70 7.25 3.24
N PHE A 323 -7.55 8.18 2.28
CA PHE A 323 -6.33 8.99 2.14
C PHE A 323 -6.22 10.15 3.15
N SER A 324 -7.30 10.47 3.88
CA SER A 324 -7.20 11.40 5.01
C SER A 324 -6.52 10.75 6.21
N ILE A 325 -6.74 9.44 6.40
CA ILE A 325 -6.05 8.62 7.40
C ILE A 325 -4.65 8.26 6.89
N HIS A 326 -4.55 7.67 5.71
CA HIS A 326 -3.31 7.22 5.06
C HIS A 326 -2.73 8.31 4.15
N ARG A 327 -2.40 9.46 4.75
CA ARG A 327 -1.98 10.64 4.00
C ARG A 327 -0.57 10.51 3.43
N ILE A 328 -0.42 10.79 2.12
CA ILE A 328 0.89 10.84 1.45
C ILE A 328 1.35 12.27 1.20
N GLU A 329 0.51 13.09 0.55
CA GLU A 329 0.87 14.44 0.14
C GLU A 329 -0.09 15.49 0.74
N ARG A 330 -0.98 16.01 -0.09
CA ARG A 330 -1.96 17.01 0.29
C ARG A 330 -3.17 16.31 0.87
N LEU A 331 -3.93 17.04 1.69
CA LEU A 331 -5.25 16.54 2.10
C LEU A 331 -6.09 16.32 0.83
N PRO A 332 -6.73 15.14 0.68
CA PRO A 332 -7.57 14.82 -0.47
C PRO A 332 -8.88 15.61 -0.34
N VAL A 333 -8.87 16.90 -0.68
CA VAL A 333 -10.05 17.76 -0.56
C VAL A 333 -10.61 18.08 -1.93
N LEU A 334 -11.73 17.45 -2.24
CA LEU A 334 -12.61 17.78 -3.35
C LEU A 334 -13.26 19.15 -3.10
N ARG A 335 -13.09 20.06 -4.06
CA ARG A 335 -13.58 21.44 -4.03
C ARG A 335 -14.75 21.67 -4.98
N TYR A 336 -14.86 20.85 -6.01
CA TYR A 336 -15.95 20.89 -6.97
C TYR A 336 -16.25 19.48 -7.48
N LEU A 337 -17.52 19.12 -7.45
CA LEU A 337 -18.10 17.96 -8.12
C LEU A 337 -19.38 18.44 -8.80
N GLY A 338 -19.43 18.32 -10.12
CA GLY A 338 -20.57 18.76 -10.91
C GLY A 338 -20.30 18.62 -12.40
N PRO A 339 -21.29 18.88 -13.26
CA PRO A 339 -21.15 18.71 -14.70
C PRO A 339 -20.09 19.65 -15.29
N HIS A 340 -19.63 19.30 -16.50
CA HIS A 340 -18.84 20.19 -17.34
C HIS A 340 -19.59 21.49 -17.62
N GLY A 341 -18.89 22.62 -17.53
CA GLY A 341 -19.46 23.95 -17.71
C GLY A 341 -18.61 25.04 -17.08
N LEU A 342 -19.12 26.28 -17.05
CA LEU A 342 -18.37 27.45 -16.55
C LEU A 342 -17.86 27.28 -15.12
N ARG A 343 -18.67 26.69 -14.22
CA ARG A 343 -18.29 26.44 -12.83
C ARG A 343 -17.13 25.44 -12.72
N PHE A 344 -17.18 24.35 -13.49
CA PHE A 344 -16.08 23.40 -13.58
C PHE A 344 -14.82 24.06 -14.14
N SER A 345 -14.92 24.80 -15.25
CA SER A 345 -13.79 25.50 -15.87
C SER A 345 -13.10 26.46 -14.91
N LEU A 346 -13.87 27.22 -14.13
CA LEU A 346 -13.35 28.10 -13.08
C LEU A 346 -12.65 27.30 -11.97
N ALA A 347 -13.27 26.23 -11.47
CA ALA A 347 -12.70 25.38 -10.43
C ALA A 347 -11.40 24.70 -10.90
N HIS A 348 -11.39 24.15 -12.11
CA HIS A 348 -10.22 23.53 -12.73
C HIS A 348 -9.08 24.56 -12.93
N ALA A 349 -9.41 25.78 -13.34
CA ALA A 349 -8.43 26.87 -13.43
C ALA A 349 -7.84 27.23 -12.07
N LEU A 350 -8.69 27.43 -11.05
CA LEU A 350 -8.31 27.86 -9.72
C LEU A 350 -7.53 26.81 -8.93
N TYR A 351 -7.94 25.54 -9.01
CA TYR A 351 -7.40 24.47 -8.16
C TYR A 351 -6.35 23.60 -8.83
N HIS A 352 -6.24 23.59 -10.16
CA HIS A 352 -5.22 22.83 -10.89
C HIS A 352 -4.26 23.73 -11.68
N ARG A 353 -4.75 24.50 -12.65
CA ARG A 353 -3.88 25.27 -13.58
C ARG A 353 -3.08 26.36 -12.88
N LEU A 354 -3.73 27.21 -12.08
CA LEU A 354 -3.09 28.34 -11.42
C LEU A 354 -2.01 27.88 -10.42
N PRO A 355 -2.24 26.93 -9.50
CA PRO A 355 -1.20 26.42 -8.61
C PRO A 355 0.01 25.83 -9.35
N ILE A 356 -0.22 25.10 -10.44
CA ILE A 356 0.84 24.51 -11.26
C ILE A 356 1.64 25.62 -11.96
N ALA A 357 0.98 26.62 -12.54
CA ALA A 357 1.64 27.76 -13.18
C ALA A 357 2.50 28.57 -12.17
N LEU A 358 1.95 28.86 -10.99
CA LEU A 358 2.66 29.57 -9.92
C LEU A 358 3.87 28.78 -9.40
N ALA A 359 3.71 27.47 -9.21
CA ALA A 359 4.81 26.59 -8.82
C ALA A 359 5.87 26.52 -9.93
N GLY A 360 5.46 26.53 -11.20
CA GLY A 360 6.33 26.58 -12.35
C GLY A 360 7.17 27.86 -12.39
N PHE A 361 6.57 29.03 -12.14
CA PHE A 361 7.29 30.31 -12.14
C PHE A 361 8.44 30.33 -11.12
N ARG A 362 8.17 29.83 -9.90
CA ARG A 362 9.13 29.78 -8.78
C ARG A 362 10.03 28.53 -8.78
N GLY A 363 9.74 27.56 -9.65
CA GLY A 363 10.33 26.23 -9.62
C GLY A 363 11.43 26.01 -10.65
N THR A 364 12.19 24.93 -10.46
CA THR A 364 13.21 24.46 -11.40
C THR A 364 12.59 23.98 -12.72
N ARG A 365 13.38 23.84 -13.79
CA ARG A 365 12.92 23.24 -15.06
C ARG A 365 12.29 21.86 -14.85
N ARG A 366 12.83 21.05 -13.93
CA ARG A 366 12.29 19.73 -13.57
C ARG A 366 10.90 19.85 -12.94
N ALA A 367 10.73 20.78 -12.00
CA ALA A 367 9.42 21.03 -11.37
C ALA A 367 8.37 21.51 -12.39
N ARG A 368 8.77 22.34 -13.36
CA ARG A 368 7.90 22.77 -14.46
C ARG A 368 7.42 21.59 -15.31
N ARG A 369 8.33 20.71 -15.74
CA ARG A 369 7.99 19.51 -16.51
C ARG A 369 7.04 18.58 -15.75
N ALA A 370 7.33 18.32 -14.48
CA ALA A 370 6.44 17.53 -13.63
C ALA A 370 5.05 18.14 -13.49
N GLY A 371 4.97 19.47 -13.36
CA GLY A 371 3.71 20.21 -13.32
C GLY A 371 2.89 20.07 -14.61
N VAL A 372 3.53 20.15 -15.78
CA VAL A 372 2.86 19.94 -17.08
C VAL A 372 2.33 18.51 -17.18
N GLN A 373 3.13 17.50 -16.85
CA GLN A 373 2.69 16.10 -16.88
C GLN A 373 1.51 15.84 -15.93
N LEU A 374 1.53 16.44 -14.73
CA LEU A 374 0.41 16.36 -13.79
C LEU A 374 -0.85 17.00 -14.38
N LEU A 375 -0.73 18.18 -15.01
CA LEU A 375 -1.87 18.84 -15.63
C LEU A 375 -2.47 17.99 -16.77
N THR A 376 -1.62 17.40 -17.63
CA THR A 376 -2.07 16.48 -18.69
C THR A 376 -2.88 15.31 -18.12
N ARG A 377 -2.40 14.70 -17.02
CA ARG A 377 -3.14 13.61 -16.35
C ARG A 377 -4.46 14.07 -15.74
N LEU A 378 -4.49 15.25 -15.10
CA LEU A 378 -5.71 15.83 -14.53
C LEU A 378 -6.76 16.18 -15.59
N THR A 379 -6.31 16.66 -16.74
CA THR A 379 -7.17 16.92 -17.90
C THR A 379 -7.73 15.61 -18.44
N TYR A 380 -6.87 14.64 -18.72
CA TYR A 380 -7.28 13.32 -19.21
C TYR A 380 -8.34 12.66 -18.32
N VAL A 381 -8.12 12.65 -16.99
CA VAL A 381 -9.10 12.07 -16.05
C VAL A 381 -10.44 12.81 -16.09
N ASN A 382 -10.44 14.14 -16.20
CA ASN A 382 -11.68 14.93 -16.30
C ASN A 382 -12.37 14.85 -17.67
N GLU A 383 -11.70 14.36 -18.71
CA GLU A 383 -12.27 14.12 -20.04
C GLU A 383 -12.78 12.68 -20.18
N ALA A 384 -12.05 11.69 -19.65
CA ALA A 384 -12.37 10.27 -19.77
C ALA A 384 -13.37 9.77 -18.71
N PHE A 385 -13.18 10.13 -17.43
CA PHE A 385 -14.04 9.65 -16.34
C PHE A 385 -15.54 9.99 -16.49
N PRO A 386 -15.94 11.19 -16.99
CA PRO A 386 -17.36 11.54 -17.13
C PRO A 386 -18.13 10.59 -18.04
N TYR A 387 -17.47 9.97 -19.03
CA TYR A 387 -18.11 9.01 -19.91
C TYR A 387 -18.60 7.78 -19.16
N PHE A 388 -17.76 7.20 -18.31
CA PHE A 388 -18.11 6.00 -17.54
C PHE A 388 -19.01 6.30 -16.33
N ALA A 389 -19.19 7.58 -16.02
CA ALA A 389 -20.03 8.08 -14.94
C ALA A 389 -21.33 8.72 -15.47
N GLN A 390 -22.00 8.06 -16.42
CA GLN A 390 -23.32 8.46 -16.95
C GLN A 390 -24.49 7.60 -16.42
N THR A 391 -24.26 6.71 -15.45
CA THR A 391 -25.24 5.70 -14.98
C THR A 391 -25.68 4.77 -16.12
N PHE A 392 -24.93 3.69 -16.32
CA PHE A 392 -25.31 2.60 -17.23
C PHE A 392 -26.06 1.52 -16.45
N ASN A 393 -27.15 1.00 -17.00
CA ASN A 393 -27.90 -0.12 -16.43
C ASN A 393 -27.63 -1.40 -17.23
N PHE A 394 -26.45 -1.99 -17.01
CA PHE A 394 -26.07 -3.24 -17.67
C PHE A 394 -26.84 -4.42 -17.08
N ARG A 395 -27.61 -5.13 -17.91
CA ARG A 395 -28.37 -6.32 -17.51
C ARG A 395 -27.58 -7.58 -17.86
N ALA A 396 -26.78 -8.05 -16.91
CA ALA A 396 -26.07 -9.32 -17.04
C ALA A 396 -27.04 -10.49 -16.92
N ALA A 397 -26.95 -11.50 -17.80
CA ALA A 397 -27.80 -12.69 -17.71
C ALA A 397 -27.53 -13.52 -16.43
N ARG A 398 -26.32 -13.38 -15.88
CA ARG A 398 -25.91 -13.97 -14.60
C ARG A 398 -25.45 -12.86 -13.66
N PRO A 399 -26.37 -12.26 -12.90
CA PRO A 399 -26.01 -11.25 -11.93
C PRO A 399 -25.16 -11.86 -10.82
N ARG A 400 -24.43 -10.98 -10.13
CA ARG A 400 -23.59 -11.33 -9.00
C ARG A 400 -24.45 -11.77 -7.81
N GLU A 401 -24.14 -12.93 -7.21
CA GLU A 401 -24.91 -13.51 -6.10
C GLU A 401 -24.28 -13.29 -4.71
N ASP A 402 -23.01 -12.88 -4.61
CA ASP A 402 -22.33 -12.65 -3.34
C ASP A 402 -22.62 -11.28 -2.73
N SER A 403 -22.41 -11.15 -1.41
CA SER A 403 -22.57 -9.92 -0.64
C SER A 403 -21.46 -8.91 -0.95
N PHE A 404 -21.46 -8.36 -2.16
CA PHE A 404 -20.52 -7.36 -2.62
C PHE A 404 -20.98 -5.97 -2.20
N ASP A 405 -20.19 -5.31 -1.36
CA ASP A 405 -20.41 -3.92 -0.99
C ASP A 405 -19.46 -3.01 -1.78
N PRO A 406 -19.96 -2.20 -2.74
CA PRO A 406 -19.11 -1.34 -3.53
C PRO A 406 -18.41 -0.26 -2.69
N ARG A 407 -18.94 0.09 -1.52
CA ARG A 407 -18.29 1.07 -0.61
C ARG A 407 -17.01 0.50 -0.02
N THR A 408 -17.10 -0.71 0.55
CA THR A 408 -15.96 -1.47 1.04
C THR A 408 -14.97 -1.75 -0.09
N TYR A 409 -15.47 -2.04 -1.29
CA TYR A 409 -14.61 -2.30 -2.44
C TYR A 409 -13.78 -1.09 -2.88
N VAL A 410 -14.32 0.13 -2.88
CA VAL A 410 -13.53 1.35 -3.13
C VAL A 410 -12.40 1.53 -2.10
N THR A 411 -12.63 1.14 -0.84
CA THR A 411 -11.56 1.11 0.18
C THR A 411 -10.52 0.04 -0.13
N THR A 412 -10.91 -1.16 -0.57
CA THR A 412 -10.00 -2.21 -1.04
C THR A 412 -9.13 -1.75 -2.21
N ILE A 413 -9.72 -1.08 -3.20
CA ILE A 413 -8.99 -0.48 -4.32
C ILE A 413 -7.99 0.58 -3.82
N SER A 414 -8.43 1.48 -2.96
CA SER A 414 -7.59 2.55 -2.41
C SER A 414 -6.38 1.98 -1.64
N ARG A 415 -6.60 0.95 -0.82
CA ARG A 415 -5.57 0.19 -0.12
C ARG A 415 -4.61 -0.50 -1.10
N GLY A 416 -5.14 -1.18 -2.11
CA GLY A 416 -4.36 -1.84 -3.15
C GLY A 416 -3.40 -0.89 -3.87
N LEU A 417 -3.92 0.26 -4.32
CA LEU A 417 -3.12 1.30 -4.95
C LEU A 417 -2.08 1.88 -4.00
N TYR A 418 -2.46 2.11 -2.73
CA TYR A 418 -1.55 2.59 -1.70
C TYR A 418 -0.34 1.66 -1.50
N ARG A 419 -0.59 0.34 -1.44
CA ARG A 419 0.44 -0.69 -1.25
C ARG A 419 1.27 -0.94 -2.50
N HIS A 420 0.61 -1.27 -3.61
CA HIS A 420 1.26 -1.87 -4.77
C HIS A 420 1.72 -0.85 -5.80
N ILE A 421 1.06 0.31 -5.90
CA ILE A 421 1.45 1.38 -6.83
C ILE A 421 2.26 2.47 -6.12
N LEU A 422 1.82 2.91 -4.95
CA LEU A 422 2.46 4.00 -4.22
C LEU A 422 3.59 3.52 -3.28
N GLY A 423 3.76 2.20 -3.13
CA GLY A 423 4.83 1.59 -2.35
C GLY A 423 4.76 1.92 -0.87
N ARG A 424 3.55 2.05 -0.32
CA ARG A 424 3.33 2.45 1.07
C ARG A 424 2.68 1.33 1.88
N ASP A 425 3.03 1.24 3.15
CA ASP A 425 2.39 0.33 4.09
C ASP A 425 1.24 1.05 4.79
N ASP A 426 -0.01 0.64 4.53
CA ASP A 426 -1.21 1.25 5.13
C ASP A 426 -1.37 0.86 6.60
N THR A 427 -0.60 -0.11 7.10
CA THR A 427 -0.50 -0.36 8.54
C THR A 427 0.40 0.66 9.24
N GLN A 428 1.13 1.47 8.48
CA GLN A 428 2.03 2.48 9.00
C GLN A 428 1.59 3.89 8.60
N TRP A 429 1.82 4.82 9.52
CA TRP A 429 1.66 6.23 9.25
C TRP A 429 2.98 6.96 9.39
N LEU A 430 3.38 7.68 8.34
CA LEU A 430 4.59 8.48 8.33
C LEU A 430 4.34 9.78 9.10
N LEU A 431 4.81 9.82 10.35
CA LEU A 431 4.65 10.94 11.28
C LEU A 431 5.56 12.13 10.93
N THR A 432 6.80 11.88 10.53
CA THR A 432 7.76 12.89 10.04
C THR A 432 8.99 12.19 9.41
N GLY A 433 10.05 12.94 9.09
CA GLY A 433 11.27 12.45 8.44
C GLY A 433 11.48 13.03 7.04
N ARG A 434 12.65 12.77 6.43
CA ARG A 434 12.98 13.24 5.07
C ARG A 434 11.98 12.78 4.02
N GLN A 435 11.41 11.58 4.17
CA GLN A 435 10.39 11.05 3.28
C GLN A 435 9.00 11.69 3.46
N HIS A 436 8.78 12.44 4.55
CA HIS A 436 7.51 13.12 4.80
C HIS A 436 7.41 14.40 3.96
N GLN A 437 6.41 14.49 3.07
CA GLN A 437 6.25 15.59 2.11
C GLN A 437 5.81 16.96 2.72
N GLY A 438 6.02 17.18 4.01
CA GLY A 438 5.58 18.40 4.69
C GLY A 438 4.10 18.42 5.10
N ASN A 439 3.78 19.22 6.13
CA ASN A 439 2.39 19.36 6.60
C ASN A 439 1.59 20.47 5.85
N GLY A 440 1.97 20.80 4.60
CA GLY A 440 1.41 21.96 3.88
C GLY A 440 1.80 23.31 4.50
N GLY A 441 2.94 23.32 5.20
CA GLY A 441 3.48 24.42 6.01
C GLY A 441 3.47 24.09 7.50
N ASP A 442 4.59 23.60 8.05
CA ASP A 442 4.65 23.01 9.40
C ASP A 442 4.23 23.98 10.52
N ALA A 443 4.57 25.26 10.39
CA ALA A 443 4.15 26.27 11.38
C ALA A 443 2.63 26.48 11.36
N ARG A 444 2.03 26.47 10.17
CA ARG A 444 0.57 26.56 10.00
C ARG A 444 -0.12 25.31 10.53
N TRP A 445 0.46 24.14 10.27
CA TRP A 445 -0.02 22.87 10.81
C TRP A 445 -0.02 22.84 12.33
N ALA A 446 1.11 23.17 12.97
CA ALA A 446 1.21 23.19 14.42
C ALA A 446 0.21 24.16 15.06
N ARG A 447 -0.05 25.32 14.43
CA ARG A 447 -1.08 26.28 14.88
C ARG A 447 -2.52 25.82 14.68
N ARG A 448 -2.77 24.89 13.74
CA ARG A 448 -4.12 24.39 13.43
C ARG A 448 -4.50 23.14 14.22
N GLN A 449 -3.57 22.51 14.93
CA GLN A 449 -3.88 21.39 15.80
C GLN A 449 -4.95 21.77 16.83
N PRO A 450 -5.90 20.87 17.17
CA PRO A 450 -7.02 21.17 18.06
C PRO A 450 -6.58 21.35 19.51
N HIS A 451 -5.46 20.74 19.91
CA HIS A 451 -4.94 20.76 21.28
C HIS A 451 -3.48 21.25 21.34
N GLY A 452 -2.98 21.50 22.54
CA GLY A 452 -1.60 21.94 22.81
C GLY A 452 -1.45 23.45 23.06
N THR A 453 -0.62 23.78 24.05
CA THR A 453 -0.24 25.16 24.40
C THR A 453 0.64 25.80 23.32
N ALA A 454 0.84 27.13 23.37
CA ALA A 454 1.75 27.81 22.45
C ALA A 454 3.17 27.21 22.47
N THR A 455 3.65 26.80 23.65
CA THR A 455 4.95 26.12 23.81
C THR A 455 4.94 24.75 23.15
N ILE A 456 3.92 23.91 23.38
CA ILE A 456 3.80 22.60 22.74
C ILE A 456 3.78 22.74 21.21
N ARG A 457 3.02 23.70 20.69
CA ARG A 457 2.93 23.95 19.24
C ARG A 457 4.28 24.38 18.65
N PHE A 458 5.00 25.26 19.33
CA PHE A 458 6.34 25.68 18.90
C PHE A 458 7.34 24.51 18.96
N SER A 459 7.34 23.75 20.05
CA SER A 459 8.20 22.58 20.21
C SER A 459 7.90 21.52 19.15
N ALA A 460 6.63 21.22 18.87
CA ALA A 460 6.26 20.28 17.83
C ALA A 460 6.76 20.74 16.45
N TRP A 461 6.64 22.03 16.12
CA TRP A 461 7.23 22.59 14.90
C TRP A 461 8.75 22.40 14.83
N LEU A 462 9.47 22.68 15.93
CA LEU A 462 10.92 22.51 16.01
C LEU A 462 11.32 21.03 15.86
N VAL A 463 10.64 20.13 16.57
CA VAL A 463 10.83 18.67 16.50
C VAL A 463 10.60 18.16 15.09
N THR A 464 9.55 18.61 14.40
CA THR A 464 9.35 18.31 12.98
C THR A 464 10.59 18.69 12.15
N LYS A 465 11.19 19.86 12.38
CA LYS A 465 12.39 20.30 11.63
C LYS A 465 13.62 19.45 11.92
N VAL A 466 13.85 19.12 13.19
CA VAL A 466 14.98 18.28 13.60
C VAL A 466 14.83 16.88 13.00
N LEU A 467 13.68 16.22 13.21
CA LEU A 467 13.44 14.86 12.72
C LEU A 467 13.50 14.76 11.19
N ARG A 468 13.03 15.77 10.44
CA ARG A 468 13.19 15.79 8.98
C ARG A 468 14.63 15.95 8.50
N ARG A 469 15.54 16.34 9.38
CA ARG A 469 16.94 16.54 9.01
C ARG A 469 17.79 15.33 9.36
N CYS A 470 17.51 14.67 10.49
CA CYS A 470 18.27 13.52 10.97
C CYS A 470 17.62 12.16 10.75
N CYS A 471 16.31 12.07 10.52
CA CYS A 471 15.62 10.79 10.28
C CYS A 471 15.18 10.68 8.82
N GLU A 472 15.33 9.50 8.24
CA GLU A 472 14.75 9.14 6.95
C GLU A 472 13.22 9.13 7.06
N SER A 473 12.71 8.39 8.04
CA SER A 473 11.29 8.25 8.33
C SER A 473 11.06 8.04 9.83
N VAL A 474 9.99 8.62 10.35
CA VAL A 474 9.43 8.30 11.66
C VAL A 474 8.04 7.75 11.41
N THR A 475 7.84 6.45 11.63
CA THR A 475 6.57 5.77 11.34
C THR A 475 5.88 5.29 12.61
N VAL A 476 4.56 5.17 12.54
CA VAL A 476 3.68 4.75 13.63
C VAL A 476 2.86 3.57 13.15
N ASP A 477 2.79 2.51 13.93
CA ASP A 477 1.92 1.36 13.65
C ASP A 477 0.45 1.71 13.96
N ILE A 478 -0.36 1.90 12.92
CA ILE A 478 -1.76 2.30 13.07
C ILE A 478 -2.60 1.24 13.79
N PRO A 479 -2.54 -0.05 13.41
CA PRO A 479 -3.37 -1.07 14.04
C PRO A 479 -3.20 -1.15 15.55
N SER A 480 -1.96 -1.09 16.05
CA SER A 480 -1.68 -1.15 17.50
C SER A 480 -2.25 0.05 18.25
N PHE A 481 -2.08 1.27 17.73
CA PHE A 481 -2.64 2.47 18.38
C PHE A 481 -4.16 2.53 18.27
N GLU A 482 -4.77 2.01 17.20
CA GLU A 482 -6.22 1.85 17.13
C GLU A 482 -6.76 0.83 18.12
N ALA A 483 -6.07 -0.29 18.31
CA ALA A 483 -6.42 -1.27 19.33
C ALA A 483 -6.35 -0.65 20.73
N ALA A 484 -5.28 0.10 21.02
CA ALA A 484 -5.16 0.87 22.26
C ALA A 484 -6.30 1.88 22.44
N ARG A 485 -6.66 2.63 21.37
CA ARG A 485 -7.79 3.56 21.40
C ARG A 485 -9.12 2.85 21.68
N ARG A 486 -9.35 1.66 21.11
CA ARG A 486 -10.58 0.88 21.35
C ARG A 486 -10.67 0.41 22.79
N ALA A 487 -9.56 -0.03 23.39
CA ALA A 487 -9.51 -0.39 24.81
C ALA A 487 -9.70 0.82 25.74
N ALA A 488 -9.32 2.03 25.30
CA ALA A 488 -9.43 3.27 26.07
C ALA A 488 -10.82 3.95 26.01
N GLN A 489 -11.84 3.34 25.40
CA GLN A 489 -13.15 3.99 25.18
C GLN A 489 -13.97 4.23 26.45
N ASP A 490 -13.67 3.52 27.54
CA ASP A 490 -14.41 3.60 28.81
C ASP A 490 -14.07 4.86 29.64
N GLY A 491 -13.23 5.76 29.13
CA GLY A 491 -12.84 7.01 29.83
C GLY A 491 -11.87 6.79 31.00
N ARG A 492 -11.30 5.59 31.14
CA ARG A 492 -10.35 5.25 32.20
C ARG A 492 -9.06 6.09 32.06
N PRO A 493 -8.43 6.47 33.19
CA PRO A 493 -7.15 7.17 33.18
C PRO A 493 -6.08 6.39 32.41
N LEU A 494 -5.29 7.12 31.60
CA LEU A 494 -4.25 6.53 30.75
C LEU A 494 -2.85 6.75 31.36
N VAL A 495 -2.07 5.67 31.41
CA VAL A 495 -0.66 5.70 31.82
C VAL A 495 0.18 5.18 30.68
N ILE A 496 0.99 6.05 30.07
CA ILE A 496 1.83 5.74 28.91
C ILE A 496 3.22 5.29 29.40
N LEU A 497 3.62 4.09 28.98
CA LEU A 497 4.84 3.42 29.43
C LEU A 497 5.72 3.11 28.21
N PRO A 498 6.54 4.08 27.77
CA PRO A 498 7.46 3.88 26.66
C PRO A 498 8.73 3.12 27.09
N SER A 499 9.31 2.37 26.14
CA SER A 499 10.68 1.88 26.26
C SER A 499 11.68 3.04 26.23
N HIS A 500 12.84 2.87 26.85
CA HIS A 500 13.81 3.95 27.02
C HIS A 500 15.14 3.63 26.32
N ARG A 501 15.24 4.04 25.05
CA ARG A 501 16.39 3.82 24.15
C ARG A 501 17.17 5.10 23.86
N SER A 502 16.54 6.27 23.89
CA SER A 502 17.13 7.57 23.53
C SER A 502 16.52 8.73 24.32
N TYR A 503 17.22 9.88 24.41
CA TYR A 503 16.59 11.12 24.87
C TYR A 503 15.43 11.58 23.96
N PHE A 504 15.36 11.07 22.72
CA PHE A 504 14.23 11.32 21.82
C PHE A 504 12.90 10.78 22.36
N ASP A 505 12.93 9.71 23.15
CA ASP A 505 11.71 9.04 23.63
C ASP A 505 10.82 9.99 24.45
N PHE A 506 11.43 10.89 25.24
CA PHE A 506 10.74 11.95 26.00
C PHE A 506 9.88 12.89 25.14
N VAL A 507 10.17 12.99 23.84
CA VAL A 507 9.54 13.96 22.95
C VAL A 507 8.64 13.27 21.93
N LEU A 508 8.95 12.03 21.55
CA LEU A 508 8.24 11.33 20.48
C LEU A 508 6.80 10.98 20.84
N CYS A 509 6.50 10.52 22.07
CA CYS A 509 5.12 10.26 22.52
C CYS A 509 4.28 11.54 22.50
N THR A 510 4.80 12.62 23.12
CA THR A 510 4.15 13.93 23.11
C THR A 510 3.93 14.45 21.68
N TYR A 511 4.93 14.31 20.80
CA TYR A 511 4.82 14.72 19.40
C TYR A 511 3.80 13.88 18.63
N LEU A 512 3.75 12.56 18.85
CA LEU A 512 2.77 11.66 18.25
C LEU A 512 1.34 12.07 18.60
N PHE A 513 1.01 12.20 19.88
CA PHE A 513 -0.36 12.53 20.30
C PHE A 513 -0.74 13.97 19.97
N PHE A 514 0.22 14.89 19.85
CA PHE A 514 -0.01 16.20 19.28
C PHE A 514 -0.30 16.15 17.76
N ALA A 515 0.43 15.29 17.03
CA ALA A 515 0.29 15.16 15.59
C ALA A 515 -0.93 14.35 15.15
N ARG A 516 -1.43 13.46 16.02
CA ARG A 516 -2.55 12.54 15.80
C ARG A 516 -3.65 12.69 16.84
N PRO A 517 -4.36 13.84 16.87
CA PRO A 517 -5.48 14.05 17.78
C PRO A 517 -6.65 13.07 17.54
N ASP A 518 -6.72 12.46 16.35
CA ASP A 518 -7.68 11.42 16.00
C ASP A 518 -7.52 10.12 16.80
N LEU A 519 -6.34 9.86 17.38
CA LEU A 519 -6.14 8.76 18.32
C LEU A 519 -6.91 8.96 19.63
N ARG A 520 -7.37 10.18 19.93
CA ARG A 520 -8.08 10.55 21.17
C ARG A 520 -7.32 10.21 22.46
N ILE A 521 -6.00 10.09 22.38
CA ILE A 521 -5.12 9.95 23.53
C ILE A 521 -4.62 11.35 23.92
N PRO A 522 -4.77 11.79 25.19
CA PRO A 522 -4.31 13.12 25.62
C PRO A 522 -2.79 13.28 25.52
N ILE A 523 -2.33 14.52 25.36
CA ILE A 523 -0.90 14.84 25.45
C ILE A 523 -0.42 14.58 26.89
N PRO A 524 0.57 13.70 27.11
CA PRO A 524 0.94 13.23 28.44
C PRO A 524 1.62 14.31 29.30
N HIS A 525 1.56 14.09 30.61
CA HIS A 525 2.43 14.72 31.60
C HIS A 525 3.57 13.75 31.92
N ILE A 526 4.81 14.21 31.77
CA ILE A 526 5.98 13.32 31.76
C ILE A 526 6.70 13.37 33.10
N ALA A 527 6.90 12.21 33.73
CA ALA A 527 7.76 12.09 34.90
C ALA A 527 9.23 12.22 34.49
N ALA A 528 9.88 13.30 34.92
CA ALA A 528 11.29 13.55 34.69
C ALA A 528 12.07 13.52 36.00
N ALA A 529 13.33 13.13 35.95
CA ALA A 529 14.19 13.17 37.13
C ALA A 529 14.44 14.63 37.59
N ILE A 530 14.47 14.89 38.90
CA ILE A 530 14.56 16.24 39.46
C ILE A 530 15.79 17.03 38.97
N GLU A 531 16.87 16.34 38.60
CA GLU A 531 18.09 16.93 38.05
C GLU A 531 17.84 17.73 36.78
N PHE A 532 16.85 17.34 35.95
CA PHE A 532 16.46 18.11 34.77
C PHE A 532 15.80 19.45 35.13
N GLY A 533 15.11 19.51 36.28
CA GLY A 533 14.48 20.72 36.79
C GLY A 533 15.49 21.77 37.26
N HIS A 534 16.69 21.35 37.64
CA HIS A 534 17.78 22.23 38.06
C HIS A 534 18.56 22.86 36.89
N ILE A 535 18.33 22.42 35.65
CA ILE A 535 19.01 22.99 34.47
C ILE A 535 18.39 24.35 34.15
N PRO A 536 19.17 25.46 34.17
CA PRO A 536 18.64 26.80 33.89
C PRO A 536 17.97 26.87 32.52
N ILE A 537 16.83 27.56 32.43
CA ILE A 537 15.98 27.73 31.24
C ILE A 537 15.30 26.41 30.81
N LEU A 538 16.05 25.32 30.64
CA LEU A 538 15.55 24.02 30.20
C LEU A 538 14.52 23.45 31.19
N GLY A 539 14.74 23.55 32.50
CA GLY A 539 13.77 23.08 33.50
C GLY A 539 12.42 23.81 33.40
N ARG A 540 12.42 25.13 33.14
CA ARG A 540 11.17 25.89 32.95
C ARG A 540 10.46 25.51 31.64
N LEU A 541 11.22 25.30 30.58
CA LEU A 541 10.70 24.86 29.29
C LEU A 541 10.08 23.46 29.38
N LEU A 542 10.73 22.52 30.08
CA LEU A 542 10.18 21.18 30.25
C LEU A 542 8.87 21.19 31.05
N ARG A 543 8.74 22.03 32.09
CA ARG A 543 7.46 22.20 32.81
C ARG A 543 6.34 22.71 31.91
N SER A 544 6.61 23.67 31.02
CA SER A 544 5.60 24.15 30.06
C SER A 544 5.29 23.15 28.93
N LEU A 545 6.08 22.09 28.83
CA LEU A 545 5.85 20.89 28.02
C LEU A 545 5.32 19.71 28.85
N HIS A 546 4.71 20.00 30.02
CA HIS A 546 4.07 19.04 30.93
C HIS A 546 5.03 18.09 31.68
N ALA A 547 6.32 18.41 31.81
CA ALA A 547 7.19 17.65 32.70
C ALA A 547 6.91 17.96 34.18
N PHE A 548 6.76 16.92 35.01
CA PHE A 548 6.78 17.00 36.47
C PHE A 548 7.99 16.23 37.02
N TYR A 549 8.53 16.66 38.16
CA TYR A 549 9.83 16.20 38.63
C TYR A 549 9.74 15.22 39.79
N VAL A 550 10.44 14.10 39.66
CA VAL A 550 10.47 13.01 40.65
C VAL A 550 11.88 12.82 41.20
N GLN A 551 12.00 12.62 42.50
CA GLN A 551 13.28 12.30 43.15
C GLN A 551 13.61 10.81 43.01
N ARG A 552 14.89 10.50 42.77
CA ARG A 552 15.39 9.12 42.74
C ARG A 552 15.80 8.71 44.14
N GLY A 553 15.19 7.66 44.68
CA GLY A 553 15.65 7.04 45.93
C GLY A 553 14.56 6.89 46.97
N GLU A 554 14.67 5.77 47.68
CA GLU A 554 13.77 5.20 48.68
C GLU A 554 12.54 4.52 48.07
N GLY A 555 12.53 3.18 48.05
CA GLY A 555 11.42 2.36 47.57
C GLY A 555 10.16 2.43 48.45
N ARG A 556 9.82 3.62 48.96
CA ARG A 556 8.65 3.95 49.78
C ARG A 556 7.84 5.02 49.08
N GLU A 557 6.53 4.97 49.33
CA GLU A 557 5.56 5.94 48.83
C GLU A 557 5.89 7.36 49.30
N GLN A 558 6.09 8.28 48.35
CA GLN A 558 6.19 9.70 48.63
C GLN A 558 4.79 10.30 48.57
N LYS A 559 4.19 10.63 49.72
CA LYS A 559 2.79 11.11 49.82
C LYS A 559 2.50 12.33 48.94
N GLU A 560 3.47 13.23 48.75
CA GLU A 560 3.35 14.40 47.89
C GLU A 560 3.23 14.00 46.41
N LEU A 561 4.04 13.04 45.96
CA LEU A 561 4.00 12.50 44.60
C LEU A 561 2.68 11.74 44.33
N THR A 562 2.23 10.91 45.29
CA THR A 562 0.93 10.23 45.17
C THR A 562 -0.21 11.25 45.05
N SER A 563 -0.17 12.33 45.82
CA SER A 563 -1.17 13.39 45.78
C SER A 563 -1.17 14.13 44.43
N GLU A 564 0.02 14.40 43.87
CA GLU A 564 0.15 15.01 42.55
C GLU A 564 -0.35 14.08 41.42
N ILE A 565 -0.03 12.79 41.48
CA ILE A 565 -0.50 11.76 40.55
C ILE A 565 -2.03 11.62 40.63
N HIS A 566 -2.59 11.53 41.84
CA HIS A 566 -4.04 11.46 42.04
C HIS A 566 -4.76 12.68 41.47
N ARG A 567 -4.22 13.88 41.68
CA ARG A 567 -4.75 15.11 41.07
C ARG A 567 -4.71 15.07 39.54
N MET A 568 -3.61 14.59 38.95
CA MET A 568 -3.52 14.47 37.49
C MET A 568 -4.52 13.46 36.92
N ILE A 569 -4.64 12.30 37.55
CA ILE A 569 -5.58 11.25 37.16
C ILE A 569 -7.03 11.75 37.26
N SER A 570 -7.41 12.39 38.36
CA SER A 570 -8.76 12.94 38.55
C SER A 570 -9.08 14.09 37.59
N GLU A 571 -8.08 14.86 37.14
CA GLU A 571 -8.22 15.85 36.06
C GLU A 571 -8.28 15.23 34.65
N GLY A 572 -8.26 13.89 34.53
CA GLY A 572 -8.29 13.17 33.26
C GLY A 572 -7.00 13.30 32.45
N LYS A 573 -5.87 13.64 33.11
CA LYS A 573 -4.58 13.80 32.44
C LYS A 573 -3.90 12.44 32.26
N ALA A 574 -3.34 12.23 31.07
CA ALA A 574 -2.47 11.09 30.83
C ALA A 574 -1.10 11.32 31.48
N ILE A 575 -0.54 10.27 32.08
CA ILE A 575 0.79 10.30 32.72
C ILE A 575 1.76 9.44 31.90
N GLU A 576 2.97 9.92 31.65
CA GLU A 576 4.03 9.20 30.95
C GLU A 576 5.25 9.01 31.86
N PHE A 577 5.78 7.80 31.94
CA PHE A 577 7.07 7.54 32.58
C PHE A 577 7.76 6.28 32.06
N PHE A 578 9.08 6.25 32.15
CA PHE A 578 9.89 5.11 31.75
C PHE A 578 9.97 4.09 32.87
N ILE A 579 9.27 2.95 32.70
CA ILE A 579 9.21 1.88 33.71
C ILE A 579 10.59 1.27 34.00
N GLU A 580 11.51 1.29 33.03
CA GLU A 580 12.90 0.84 33.18
C GLU A 580 13.74 1.75 34.10
N GLY A 581 13.30 3.00 34.34
CA GLY A 581 13.96 3.99 35.20
C GLY A 581 15.25 4.62 34.64
N THR A 582 15.95 3.91 33.74
CA THR A 582 17.14 4.40 33.02
C THR A 582 17.10 3.96 31.56
N ARG A 583 17.95 4.58 30.71
CA ARG A 583 18.04 4.22 29.29
C ARG A 583 18.82 2.93 29.10
N SER A 584 18.38 2.06 28.21
CA SER A 584 19.19 0.93 27.79
C SER A 584 20.26 1.39 26.81
N ARG A 585 21.53 1.01 27.07
CA ARG A 585 22.66 1.27 26.16
C ARG A 585 22.87 0.12 25.18
N SER A 586 22.41 -1.07 25.56
CA SER A 586 22.55 -2.31 24.81
C SER A 586 21.31 -2.65 23.99
N ARG A 587 20.27 -1.79 23.99
CA ARG A 587 18.93 -2.05 23.39
C ARG A 587 18.11 -3.16 24.08
N GLU A 588 18.62 -3.78 25.13
CA GLU A 588 17.88 -4.75 25.94
C GLU A 588 16.86 -4.08 26.86
N PHE A 589 15.77 -4.77 27.17
CA PHE A 589 14.84 -4.32 28.20
C PHE A 589 15.43 -4.50 29.59
N LEU A 590 15.38 -3.46 30.40
CA LEU A 590 15.87 -3.47 31.78
C LEU A 590 14.76 -3.90 32.75
N ALA A 591 15.16 -4.38 33.92
CA ALA A 591 14.22 -4.75 34.96
C ALA A 591 13.35 -3.55 35.39
N PRO A 592 12.02 -3.69 35.46
CA PRO A 592 11.12 -2.58 35.73
C PRO A 592 11.24 -2.08 37.17
N LYS A 593 11.24 -0.75 37.33
CA LYS A 593 11.13 -0.07 38.62
C LYS A 593 9.64 0.17 38.93
N ARG A 594 9.24 -0.17 40.16
CA ARG A 594 7.81 -0.28 40.53
C ARG A 594 7.25 0.93 41.29
N GLY A 595 8.08 1.91 41.66
CA GLY A 595 7.69 3.00 42.57
C GLY A 595 6.51 3.85 42.06
N LEU A 596 6.55 4.28 40.79
CA LEU A 596 5.46 5.05 40.19
C LEU A 596 4.19 4.22 39.99
N LEU A 597 4.32 2.94 39.62
CA LEU A 597 3.16 2.03 39.55
C LEU A 597 2.49 1.85 40.92
N ARG A 598 3.26 1.70 41.99
CA ARG A 598 2.71 1.67 43.36
C ARG A 598 2.02 2.98 43.73
N SER A 599 2.56 4.12 43.30
CA SER A 599 1.93 5.43 43.54
C SER A 599 0.62 5.58 42.79
N ILE A 600 0.54 5.04 41.56
CA ILE A 600 -0.71 4.97 40.78
C ILE A 600 -1.71 4.03 41.43
N GLN A 601 -1.30 2.83 41.84
CA GLN A 601 -2.15 1.88 42.57
C GLN A 601 -2.71 2.49 43.86
N ALA A 602 -1.91 3.25 44.59
CA ALA A 602 -2.30 3.92 45.83
C ALA A 602 -3.42 4.97 45.63
N THR A 603 -3.61 5.47 44.40
CA THR A 603 -4.74 6.37 44.09
C THR A 603 -6.10 5.67 44.16
N GLY A 604 -6.13 4.33 44.08
CA GLY A 604 -7.36 3.54 44.05
C GLY A 604 -8.08 3.54 42.69
N GLU A 605 -7.60 4.33 41.72
CA GLU A 605 -8.19 4.44 40.39
C GLU A 605 -7.77 3.28 39.50
N THR A 606 -8.72 2.77 38.71
CA THR A 606 -8.43 1.73 37.71
C THR A 606 -7.87 2.39 36.46
N CYS A 607 -6.58 2.19 36.22
CA CYS A 607 -5.84 2.79 35.11
C CYS A 607 -5.64 1.79 33.97
N LEU A 608 -5.60 2.32 32.74
CA LEU A 608 -5.15 1.56 31.57
C LEU A 608 -3.70 1.93 31.25
N LEU A 609 -2.81 0.96 31.35
CA LEU A 609 -1.40 1.10 31.02
C LEU A 609 -1.21 0.87 29.52
N LEU A 610 -0.51 1.78 28.84
CA LEU A 610 -0.22 1.74 27.40
C LEU A 610 1.28 1.51 27.18
N PRO A 611 1.70 0.26 26.94
CA PRO A 611 3.09 -0.07 26.64
C PRO A 611 3.47 0.45 25.24
N ILE A 612 4.53 1.24 25.11
CA ILE A 612 4.99 1.75 23.80
C ILE A 612 6.40 1.27 23.50
N GLY A 613 6.58 0.60 22.37
CA GLY A 613 7.88 0.18 21.88
C GLY A 613 8.45 1.18 20.88
N PHE A 614 9.65 1.72 21.16
CA PHE A 614 10.46 2.44 20.19
C PHE A 614 11.51 1.54 19.54
N SER A 615 11.58 1.59 18.22
CA SER A 615 12.58 0.88 17.42
C SER A 615 13.34 1.88 16.55
N TYR A 616 14.66 1.88 16.65
CA TYR A 616 15.55 2.82 15.97
C TYR A 616 16.56 2.04 15.16
N ASP A 617 16.83 2.42 13.91
CA ASP A 617 18.04 1.92 13.23
C ASP A 617 19.29 2.31 14.03
N ARG A 618 19.44 3.62 14.25
CA ARG A 618 20.49 4.18 15.10
C ARG A 618 19.91 5.10 16.15
N VAL A 619 20.60 5.26 17.26
CA VAL A 619 20.21 6.21 18.31
C VAL A 619 21.10 7.46 18.26
N PRO A 620 20.56 8.67 18.50
CA PRO A 620 21.34 9.91 18.54
C PRO A 620 22.60 9.85 19.42
N GLU A 621 22.55 9.06 20.49
CA GLU A 621 23.57 8.95 21.53
C GLU A 621 24.58 7.81 21.31
N GLU A 622 24.57 7.16 20.15
CA GLU A 622 25.36 5.96 19.87
C GLU A 622 26.85 6.10 20.23
N ALA A 623 27.48 7.22 19.89
CA ALA A 623 28.89 7.48 20.23
C ALA A 623 29.13 7.60 21.75
N ALA A 624 28.16 8.11 22.51
CA ALA A 624 28.25 8.14 23.97
C ALA A 624 28.02 6.73 24.56
N PHE A 625 27.11 5.95 23.94
CA PHE A 625 26.86 4.57 24.36
C PHE A 625 28.07 3.67 24.12
N ALA A 626 28.79 3.83 23.02
CA ALA A 626 30.04 3.09 22.77
C ALA A 626 31.05 3.32 23.90
N LEU A 627 31.25 4.58 24.31
CA LEU A 627 32.13 4.92 25.44
C LEU A 627 31.62 4.35 26.77
N GLU A 628 30.32 4.45 27.05
CA GLU A 628 29.71 3.91 28.28
C GLU A 628 29.81 2.38 28.34
N LEU A 629 29.60 1.68 27.21
CA LEU A 629 29.74 0.22 27.08
C LEU A 629 31.21 -0.20 27.25
N ALA A 630 32.16 0.61 26.79
CA ALA A 630 33.59 0.44 27.06
C ALA A 630 33.97 0.77 28.53
N GLY A 631 33.03 1.27 29.34
CA GLY A 631 33.20 1.49 30.77
C GLY A 631 33.50 2.94 31.19
N ALA A 632 33.39 3.91 30.29
CA ALA A 632 33.50 5.34 30.62
C ALA A 632 32.32 5.82 31.49
N PRO A 633 32.50 6.85 32.34
CA PRO A 633 31.42 7.37 33.17
C PRO A 633 30.33 8.06 32.33
N THR A 634 29.07 7.94 32.76
CA THR A 634 27.92 8.54 32.07
C THR A 634 28.08 10.07 31.98
N PRO A 635 28.06 10.66 30.77
CA PRO A 635 28.17 12.10 30.61
C PRO A 635 26.90 12.79 31.11
N LYS A 636 27.05 13.81 31.98
CA LYS A 636 25.92 14.65 32.42
C LYS A 636 25.35 15.43 31.24
N MET A 637 24.03 15.38 31.05
CA MET A 637 23.36 16.15 30.01
C MET A 637 23.48 17.65 30.31
N ARG A 638 23.96 18.43 29.33
CA ARG A 638 24.11 19.90 29.41
C ARG A 638 23.42 20.55 28.22
N LEU A 639 22.88 21.75 28.41
CA LEU A 639 22.26 22.53 27.33
C LEU A 639 23.20 22.78 26.15
N ARG A 640 24.49 23.00 26.41
CA ARG A 640 25.51 23.16 25.35
C ARG A 640 25.64 21.91 24.48
N SER A 641 25.63 20.71 25.07
CA SER A 641 25.73 19.45 24.33
C SER A 641 24.53 19.25 23.42
N LEU A 642 23.32 19.56 23.89
CA LEU A 642 22.09 19.52 23.09
C LEU A 642 22.15 20.51 21.91
N LEU A 643 22.61 21.75 22.16
CA LEU A 643 22.76 22.77 21.12
C LEU A 643 23.79 22.35 20.06
N THR A 644 24.96 21.85 20.47
CA THR A 644 25.99 21.37 19.56
C THR A 644 25.48 20.20 18.71
N TRP A 645 24.79 19.24 19.33
CA TRP A 645 24.18 18.12 18.61
C TRP A 645 23.13 18.62 17.59
N THR A 646 22.26 19.55 18.00
CA THR A 646 21.26 20.16 17.11
C THR A 646 21.93 20.86 15.92
N LEU A 647 23.02 21.59 16.14
CA LEU A 647 23.78 22.22 15.05
C LEU A 647 24.37 21.19 14.07
N ARG A 648 24.86 20.04 14.56
CA ARG A 648 25.33 18.94 13.72
C ARG A 648 24.20 18.36 12.86
N VAL A 649 23.00 18.22 13.42
CA VAL A 649 21.80 17.83 12.66
C VAL A 649 21.54 18.82 11.53
N PHE A 650 21.50 20.13 11.80
CA PHE A 650 21.26 21.14 10.76
C PHE A 650 22.35 21.19 9.68
N ARG A 651 23.59 20.84 10.04
CA ARG A 651 24.71 20.63 9.10
C ARG A 651 24.61 19.34 8.28
N GLY A 652 23.69 18.44 8.61
CA GLY A 652 23.51 17.17 7.91
C GLY A 652 24.52 16.09 8.29
N GLN A 653 25.10 16.18 9.49
CA GLN A 653 26.15 15.27 9.97
C GLN A 653 25.60 14.12 10.83
N ILE A 654 24.29 14.02 10.96
CA ILE A 654 23.61 13.02 11.78
C ILE A 654 22.54 12.38 10.92
N ASP A 655 22.62 11.06 10.77
CA ASP A 655 21.58 10.25 10.16
C ASP A 655 21.25 9.07 11.07
N ILE A 656 19.99 9.02 11.48
CA ILE A 656 19.41 8.06 12.41
C ILE A 656 18.72 6.94 11.63
N GLY A 657 18.43 7.13 10.34
CA GLY A 657 17.62 6.21 9.55
C GLY A 657 16.14 6.27 9.95
N ARG A 658 15.54 5.10 10.14
CA ARG A 658 14.14 4.92 10.52
C ARG A 658 13.96 4.89 12.04
N VAL A 659 12.87 5.50 12.48
CA VAL A 659 12.30 5.33 13.82
C VAL A 659 10.89 4.78 13.66
N HIS A 660 10.56 3.70 14.37
CA HIS A 660 9.23 3.10 14.38
C HIS A 660 8.65 3.10 15.79
N ILE A 661 7.38 3.46 15.90
CA ILE A 661 6.63 3.55 17.14
C ILE A 661 5.44 2.59 17.05
N ALA A 662 5.34 1.64 17.96
CA ALA A 662 4.19 0.73 18.06
C ALA A 662 3.71 0.62 19.50
N CYS A 663 2.42 0.29 19.66
CA CYS A 663 1.81 0.10 20.96
C CYS A 663 1.67 -1.41 21.26
N GLY A 664 2.06 -1.83 22.46
CA GLY A 664 1.69 -3.14 22.98
C GLY A 664 0.20 -3.18 23.33
N ALA A 665 -0.32 -4.38 23.55
CA ALA A 665 -1.68 -4.53 24.08
C ALA A 665 -1.79 -3.80 25.44
N PRO A 666 -2.84 -2.99 25.66
CA PRO A 666 -3.02 -2.30 26.93
C PRO A 666 -3.15 -3.27 28.11
N VAL A 667 -2.56 -2.90 29.25
CA VAL A 667 -2.60 -3.68 30.49
C VAL A 667 -3.49 -2.95 31.50
N LEU A 668 -4.45 -3.65 32.08
CA LEU A 668 -5.31 -3.08 33.11
C LEU A 668 -4.60 -3.13 34.46
N MET A 669 -4.68 -2.05 35.24
CA MET A 669 -4.18 -2.03 36.61
C MET A 669 -5.20 -1.36 37.53
N ASP A 670 -5.59 -2.08 38.57
CA ASP A 670 -6.49 -1.63 39.62
C ASP A 670 -5.81 -1.67 40.99
N ARG A 671 -6.59 -1.45 42.05
CA ARG A 671 -6.10 -1.44 43.43
C ARG A 671 -5.61 -2.82 43.91
N GLU A 672 -6.14 -3.91 43.36
CA GLU A 672 -5.86 -5.28 43.82
C GLU A 672 -4.75 -5.97 43.00
N SER A 673 -4.40 -5.40 41.85
CA SER A 673 -3.40 -5.90 40.93
C SER A 673 -2.03 -6.12 41.60
N ASP A 674 -1.36 -7.24 41.30
CA ASP A 674 0.04 -7.42 41.69
C ASP A 674 0.95 -6.55 40.81
N VAL A 675 1.46 -5.46 41.38
CA VAL A 675 2.37 -4.53 40.69
C VAL A 675 3.62 -5.25 40.13
N HIS A 676 4.08 -6.34 40.75
CA HIS A 676 5.19 -7.11 40.18
C HIS A 676 4.78 -7.76 38.86
N ALA A 677 3.70 -8.54 38.85
CA ALA A 677 3.19 -9.20 37.65
C ALA A 677 2.86 -8.19 36.56
N VAL A 678 2.12 -7.13 36.89
CA VAL A 678 1.80 -6.04 35.96
C VAL A 678 3.05 -5.40 35.35
N SER A 679 4.08 -5.17 36.17
CA SER A 679 5.33 -4.58 35.66
C SER A 679 6.08 -5.48 34.67
N GLN A 680 5.98 -6.81 34.82
CA GLN A 680 6.57 -7.76 33.88
C GLN A 680 5.74 -7.83 32.59
N GLU A 681 4.41 -7.94 32.72
CA GLU A 681 3.53 -7.95 31.57
C GLU A 681 3.73 -6.70 30.70
N VAL A 682 3.83 -5.51 31.30
CA VAL A 682 4.12 -4.27 30.54
C VAL A 682 5.42 -4.39 29.73
N ILE A 683 6.48 -4.95 30.31
CA ILE A 683 7.76 -5.15 29.60
C ILE A 683 7.57 -6.12 28.42
N GLU A 684 6.88 -7.24 28.63
CA GLU A 684 6.57 -8.21 27.57
C GLU A 684 5.75 -7.56 26.44
N ARG A 685 4.73 -6.76 26.77
CA ARG A 685 3.93 -6.03 25.79
C ARG A 685 4.77 -5.01 25.01
N MET A 686 5.67 -4.27 25.65
CA MET A 686 6.60 -3.36 24.95
C MET A 686 7.57 -4.13 24.04
N GLN A 687 8.04 -5.28 24.49
CA GLN A 687 8.94 -6.12 23.72
C GLN A 687 8.26 -6.69 22.48
N SER A 688 7.02 -7.16 22.60
CA SER A 688 6.20 -7.59 21.46
C SER A 688 5.90 -6.47 20.44
N ALA A 689 5.90 -5.22 20.88
CA ALA A 689 5.73 -4.04 20.03
C ALA A 689 7.07 -3.59 19.38
N THR A 690 8.19 -4.19 19.74
CA THR A 690 9.49 -3.86 19.18
C THR A 690 9.66 -4.52 17.81
N VAL A 691 10.12 -3.76 16.83
CA VAL A 691 10.37 -4.26 15.47
C VAL A 691 11.85 -4.21 15.15
N SER A 692 12.30 -5.16 14.34
CA SER A 692 13.63 -5.10 13.75
C SER A 692 13.58 -4.42 12.40
N THR A 693 14.74 -4.04 11.87
CA THR A 693 14.85 -3.48 10.53
C THR A 693 15.96 -4.18 9.75
N THR A 694 15.94 -4.10 8.42
CA THR A 694 17.03 -4.65 7.61
C THR A 694 18.39 -4.02 7.91
N PHE A 695 18.44 -2.83 8.53
CA PHE A 695 19.67 -2.28 9.11
C PHE A 695 20.20 -3.15 10.27
N HIS A 696 19.35 -3.56 11.21
CA HIS A 696 19.75 -4.42 12.32
C HIS A 696 20.29 -5.77 11.81
N LEU A 697 19.59 -6.38 10.86
CA LEU A 697 19.95 -7.69 10.30
C LEU A 697 21.27 -7.62 9.53
N ARG A 698 21.41 -6.62 8.62
CA ARG A 698 22.66 -6.41 7.88
C ARG A 698 23.84 -6.09 8.81
N GLY A 699 23.64 -5.23 9.79
CA GLY A 699 24.71 -4.83 10.71
C GLY A 699 25.17 -5.99 11.60
N PHE A 700 24.25 -6.86 12.03
CA PHE A 700 24.60 -8.09 12.74
C PHE A 700 25.36 -9.08 11.85
N LEU A 701 24.84 -9.40 10.67
CA LEU A 701 25.45 -10.38 9.76
C LEU A 701 26.78 -9.91 9.15
N ASP A 702 26.99 -8.60 9.00
CA ASP A 702 28.28 -8.03 8.57
C ASP A 702 29.41 -8.35 9.55
N LYS A 703 29.11 -8.33 10.87
CA LYS A 703 30.09 -8.64 11.92
C LYS A 703 30.10 -10.11 12.32
N HIS A 704 28.99 -10.81 12.12
CA HIS A 704 28.80 -12.21 12.50
C HIS A 704 28.27 -13.00 11.29
N PRO A 705 29.10 -13.28 10.27
CA PRO A 705 28.68 -14.06 9.12
C PRO A 705 28.40 -15.51 9.53
N ILE A 706 27.19 -15.98 9.29
CA ILE A 706 26.76 -17.35 9.63
C ILE A 706 26.46 -18.10 8.33
N GLU A 707 27.13 -19.22 8.11
CA GLU A 707 26.94 -20.04 6.92
C GLU A 707 25.47 -20.47 6.76
N GLY A 708 24.90 -20.23 5.58
CA GLY A 708 23.52 -20.56 5.24
C GLY A 708 22.47 -19.59 5.78
N ILE A 709 22.88 -18.42 6.28
CA ILE A 709 21.98 -17.37 6.74
C ILE A 709 22.31 -16.06 6.02
N ASP A 710 21.35 -15.58 5.23
CA ASP A 710 21.34 -14.22 4.70
C ASP A 710 20.24 -13.37 5.37
N VAL A 711 20.08 -12.13 4.92
CA VAL A 711 19.11 -11.18 5.47
C VAL A 711 17.67 -11.68 5.29
N ASP A 712 17.35 -12.31 4.16
CA ASP A 712 15.99 -12.75 3.86
C ASP A 712 15.64 -14.03 4.63
N TRP A 713 16.62 -14.92 4.83
CA TRP A 713 16.50 -16.06 5.73
C TRP A 713 16.24 -15.59 7.16
N LEU A 714 17.06 -14.65 7.67
CA LEU A 714 16.93 -14.17 9.06
C LEU A 714 15.62 -13.41 9.26
N ARG A 715 15.19 -12.62 8.28
CA ARG A 715 13.86 -12.02 8.26
C ARG A 715 12.77 -13.07 8.42
N SER A 716 12.80 -14.10 7.57
CA SER A 716 11.79 -15.16 7.58
C SER A 716 11.76 -15.88 8.93
N ALA A 717 12.93 -16.15 9.53
CA ALA A 717 13.04 -16.77 10.84
C ALA A 717 12.48 -15.91 11.98
N ILE A 718 12.65 -14.59 11.92
CA ILE A 718 12.07 -13.62 12.87
C ILE A 718 10.55 -13.55 12.71
N GLU A 719 10.05 -13.46 11.48
CA GLU A 719 8.63 -13.34 11.17
C GLU A 719 7.84 -14.60 11.53
N GLN A 720 8.42 -15.79 11.32
CA GLN A 720 7.84 -17.06 11.77
C GLN A 720 7.67 -17.15 13.30
N ARG A 721 8.46 -16.38 14.06
CA ARG A 721 8.38 -16.28 15.53
C ARG A 721 7.48 -15.14 16.00
N GLY A 722 6.70 -14.54 15.11
CA GLY A 722 5.81 -13.42 15.42
C GLY A 722 6.52 -12.07 15.51
N GLY A 723 7.81 -12.01 15.20
CA GLY A 723 8.54 -10.74 15.05
C GLY A 723 8.15 -10.00 13.77
N ARG A 724 8.54 -8.73 13.68
CA ARG A 724 8.36 -7.92 12.46
C ARG A 724 9.68 -7.31 12.03
N VAL A 725 9.96 -7.35 10.74
CA VAL A 725 11.14 -6.73 10.14
C VAL A 725 10.71 -5.68 9.12
N LEU A 726 11.11 -4.43 9.35
CA LEU A 726 10.84 -3.32 8.46
C LEU A 726 12.05 -3.02 7.56
N GLU A 727 11.80 -2.50 6.36
CA GLU A 727 12.89 -2.02 5.52
C GLU A 727 13.60 -0.81 6.11
N SER A 728 14.91 -0.70 5.86
CA SER A 728 15.70 0.49 6.12
C SER A 728 16.65 0.75 4.96
N ASP A 729 16.64 1.98 4.44
CA ASP A 729 17.57 2.41 3.40
C ASP A 729 18.93 2.82 3.99
N LEU A 730 19.07 2.81 5.33
CA LEU A 730 20.31 3.20 6.00
C LEU A 730 21.42 2.17 5.72
N SER A 731 22.53 2.63 5.18
CA SER A 731 23.73 1.83 4.98
C SER A 731 24.46 1.58 6.31
N ILE A 732 25.10 0.41 6.43
CA ILE A 732 25.99 0.12 7.55
C ILE A 732 27.24 1.00 7.41
N PRO A 733 27.61 1.82 8.41
CA PRO A 733 28.85 2.59 8.36
C PRO A 733 30.09 1.68 8.41
N ASP A 734 31.11 1.99 7.62
CA ASP A 734 32.39 1.27 7.63
C ASP A 734 33.08 1.31 9.01
N ASP A 735 32.83 2.38 9.77
CA ASP A 735 33.39 2.66 11.10
C ASP A 735 32.43 2.33 12.25
N LEU A 736 31.43 1.46 12.03
CA LEU A 736 30.51 1.05 13.09
C LEU A 736 31.27 0.39 14.26
N ASP A 737 31.17 1.00 15.44
CA ASP A 737 31.83 0.51 16.66
C ASP A 737 31.41 -0.94 16.96
N PRO A 738 32.35 -1.88 17.20
CA PRO A 738 32.03 -3.28 17.43
C PRO A 738 31.07 -3.52 18.60
N LEU A 739 31.16 -2.72 19.68
CA LEU A 739 30.26 -2.84 20.82
C LEU A 739 28.85 -2.40 20.44
N ILE A 740 28.71 -1.42 19.57
CA ILE A 740 27.41 -1.00 19.05
C ILE A 740 26.85 -2.07 18.09
N ALA A 741 27.68 -2.59 17.19
CA ALA A 741 27.26 -3.63 16.24
C ALA A 741 26.71 -4.87 16.97
N ALA A 742 27.39 -5.30 18.04
CA ALA A 742 26.95 -6.42 18.88
C ALA A 742 25.54 -6.21 19.46
N THR A 743 25.17 -4.97 19.80
CA THR A 743 23.85 -4.67 20.37
C THR A 743 22.70 -4.69 19.35
N LEU A 744 22.98 -4.70 18.05
CA LEU A 744 21.94 -4.73 17.02
C LEU A 744 21.11 -6.03 17.07
N SER A 745 21.73 -7.13 17.49
CA SER A 745 21.06 -8.43 17.66
C SER A 745 20.01 -8.40 18.76
N HIS A 746 20.19 -7.58 19.80
CA HIS A 746 19.27 -7.49 20.94
C HIS A 746 17.88 -6.97 20.55
N GLN A 747 17.75 -6.38 19.35
CA GLN A 747 16.46 -5.99 18.78
C GLN A 747 15.56 -7.20 18.47
N PHE A 748 16.12 -8.38 18.19
CA PHE A 748 15.37 -9.60 17.85
C PHE A 748 15.78 -10.86 18.64
N ALA A 749 16.92 -10.84 19.36
CA ALA A 749 17.45 -12.02 20.05
C ALA A 749 16.46 -12.67 21.03
N HIS A 750 15.61 -11.87 21.65
CA HIS A 750 14.57 -12.34 22.58
C HIS A 750 13.55 -13.30 21.95
N LEU A 751 13.34 -13.24 20.63
CA LEU A 751 12.45 -14.16 19.92
C LEU A 751 13.02 -15.57 19.84
N PHE A 752 14.33 -15.73 20.03
CA PHE A 752 15.04 -17.01 20.01
C PHE A 752 15.41 -17.50 21.42
N ALA A 753 15.04 -16.75 22.46
CA ALA A 753 15.39 -17.07 23.83
C ALA A 753 14.65 -18.34 24.31
N GLY A 754 15.39 -19.25 24.96
CA GLY A 754 14.82 -20.50 25.50
C GLY A 754 14.73 -21.66 24.51
N GLU A 755 15.11 -21.46 23.23
CA GLU A 755 15.20 -22.55 22.26
C GLU A 755 16.49 -23.37 22.45
N VAL A 756 16.38 -24.70 22.33
CA VAL A 756 17.56 -25.58 22.26
C VAL A 756 18.17 -25.43 20.88
N ALA A 757 19.46 -25.08 20.79
CA ALA A 757 20.15 -24.92 19.51
C ALA A 757 20.28 -26.26 18.77
N PRO A 758 19.49 -26.53 17.71
CA PRO A 758 19.57 -27.79 16.99
C PRO A 758 20.74 -27.78 15.99
N ASP A 759 20.91 -28.84 15.19
CA ASP A 759 21.83 -28.79 14.07
C ASP A 759 21.28 -27.90 12.92
N GLY A 760 22.19 -27.42 12.06
CA GLY A 760 21.84 -26.58 10.92
C GLY A 760 21.86 -25.07 11.20
N PRO A 761 21.33 -24.25 10.26
CA PRO A 761 21.45 -22.80 10.30
C PRO A 761 20.89 -22.17 11.58
N ILE A 762 19.69 -22.59 12.01
CA ILE A 762 19.01 -22.00 13.17
C ILE A 762 19.79 -22.21 14.48
N GLY A 763 20.42 -23.36 14.69
CA GLY A 763 21.22 -23.56 15.90
C GLY A 763 22.57 -22.88 15.87
N ARG A 764 23.15 -22.64 14.68
CA ARG A 764 24.31 -21.73 14.55
C ARG A 764 23.93 -20.31 14.96
N LEU A 765 22.77 -19.81 14.51
CA LEU A 765 22.25 -18.51 14.92
C LEU A 765 22.03 -18.43 16.43
N ILE A 766 21.33 -19.40 17.02
CA ILE A 766 21.06 -19.41 18.47
C ILE A 766 22.38 -19.40 19.25
N ARG A 767 23.37 -20.21 18.87
CA ARG A 767 24.70 -20.21 19.52
C ARG A 767 25.38 -18.85 19.42
N GLU A 768 25.29 -18.18 18.28
CA GLU A 768 25.90 -16.86 18.10
C GLU A 768 25.17 -15.77 18.89
N LEU A 769 23.84 -15.82 18.98
CA LEU A 769 23.03 -14.93 19.82
C LEU A 769 23.31 -15.14 21.32
N LEU A 770 23.68 -16.36 21.72
CA LEU A 770 24.01 -16.74 23.10
C LEU A 770 25.52 -16.69 23.42
N ASN A 771 26.37 -16.28 22.47
CA ASN A 771 27.82 -16.37 22.61
C ASN A 771 28.34 -15.30 23.61
N PRO A 772 29.06 -15.66 24.70
CA PRO A 772 29.37 -14.75 25.82
C PRO A 772 30.27 -13.53 25.50
N GLY A 773 30.73 -13.35 24.26
CA GLY A 773 31.32 -12.09 23.78
C GLY A 773 30.34 -10.91 23.80
N THR A 774 29.03 -11.17 23.73
CA THR A 774 27.96 -10.19 23.98
C THR A 774 27.62 -10.02 25.47
N GLU A 775 27.94 -11.01 26.33
CA GLU A 775 27.70 -10.95 27.78
C GLU A 775 28.72 -10.09 28.56
N GLN A 776 29.93 -9.81 28.04
CA GLN A 776 30.88 -8.94 28.74
C GLN A 776 30.37 -7.50 28.96
N LEU A 777 29.29 -7.10 28.27
CA LEU A 777 28.58 -5.83 28.49
C LEU A 777 27.65 -5.86 29.72
N ASN A 778 27.24 -7.05 30.19
CA ASN A 778 26.25 -7.22 31.27
C ASN A 778 26.79 -6.97 32.69
N GLY A 779 28.11 -7.13 32.90
CA GLY A 779 28.71 -7.08 34.24
C GLY A 779 28.61 -5.73 34.97
N LYS A 780 28.42 -4.62 34.24
CA LYS A 780 28.34 -3.27 34.84
C LYS A 780 26.92 -2.70 34.96
N GLN A 781 25.94 -3.18 34.19
CA GLN A 781 24.56 -2.67 34.28
C GLN A 781 23.71 -3.33 35.37
N ARG A 782 24.02 -4.58 35.77
CA ARG A 782 23.33 -5.24 36.89
C ARG A 782 23.66 -4.67 38.29
N VAL A 783 24.70 -3.83 38.40
CA VAL A 783 25.22 -3.31 39.69
C VAL A 783 24.80 -1.85 39.95
N ALA A 784 24.00 -1.22 39.08
CA ALA A 784 23.59 0.19 39.20
C ALA A 784 22.10 0.40 39.55
#